data_AF-A0A261WNZ0-F1
#
_entry.id   AF-A0A261WNZ0-F1
#
_cell.length_a   1.000
_cell.length_b   1.000
_cell.length_c   1.000
_cell.angle_alpha   90.00
_cell.angle_beta   90.00
_cell.angle_gamma   90.00
#
_symmetry.space_group_name_H-M   'P 1'
#
loop_
_entity.id
_entity.type
_entity.pdbx_description
1 polymer ?
#
loop_
_entity_poly.entity_id
_entity_poly.type
_entity_poly.pdbx_seq_one_letter_code
_entity_poly.pdbx_strand_id
1 'polypeptide(L)'
;MVGLEKIGSVVLLANAQEQRQIAAELVDDLLTTQHQIEFRLETMQTPSLDEAKAMVLKACEIVLNVRALHGLPAAQERKLIEWLKVRDISIGKASFHFDFNILEQWVGKHEEMLLMMLGTDYSSLVADEAEAGRSQTLELPTVAGRVDRLFASLAAKGEESRADLWRLIDRYLKLPALELQSCALTTLEQSHQLAGAQPLSACLITIVRNLIEHPNPAVNFERGFRWVLSTASARFEELSKEAKSSLSDLGENLSGGESYQGDAVALFEQIIQREPGMLAQVSANWVEDFAEGLPLECCASLLKAYADLPEDVQSNVIAYFDTGFTATTLPERFGKLYALAATNIPSKSWDSGLLHDHLDRSLSRLPTRVSRPVEDLDDLLVGLSKVYLRGSPATIATCLRDTFSSASSYPTQHERLHQYFAGTWPSTDVVQPGYAPDTIFSDAINVGRRSPKEAGRGLLSSLDSMIESGIVGLERDTELMELACLIWQAHPVEAQEFLTRDSRRLTPGQIAQLPGAIDWESSEEVSWLRGAWGKTVSELDTSERTATTLLVLALGPIGSAQLPDQALSLWINCLGNGGYQGLVQALIATEASDDGRRRLWRLVASLNPAPTPTELIDLGIRVLPMAAAPETAAAVNNDLESICNRLGDQESRLGTAKLLLATIPSCSSVTIKTNLARLAFGLGTHAALSAVDESKLSDDDVQVIADAFGKGRELTKLKSRFEKLERS
;
A
#
# COMPACT_ATOMS: atom_id res chain seq x y z
N MET A 1 -40.07 -64.05 49.78
CA MET A 1 -39.76 -62.63 49.50
C MET A 1 -40.27 -62.28 48.12
N VAL A 2 -40.52 -61.00 47.85
CA VAL A 2 -40.98 -60.49 46.54
C VAL A 2 -39.76 -60.01 45.75
N GLY A 3 -39.57 -60.46 44.51
CA GLY A 3 -38.48 -60.00 43.65
C GLY A 3 -38.64 -58.56 43.18
N LEU A 4 -37.53 -57.92 42.77
CA LEU A 4 -37.49 -56.50 42.36
C LEU A 4 -38.43 -56.15 41.20
N GLU A 5 -38.72 -57.09 40.29
CA GLU A 5 -39.69 -56.88 39.22
C GLU A 5 -41.11 -56.65 39.75
N LYS A 6 -41.53 -57.50 40.69
CA LYS A 6 -42.84 -57.37 41.35
C LYS A 6 -42.85 -56.12 42.24
N ILE A 7 -41.77 -55.83 42.96
CA ILE A 7 -41.64 -54.59 43.74
C ILE A 7 -41.84 -53.37 42.83
N GLY A 8 -41.16 -53.30 41.69
CA GLY A 8 -41.31 -52.21 40.73
C GLY A 8 -42.75 -52.05 40.24
N SER A 9 -43.47 -53.15 39.98
CA SER A 9 -44.88 -53.09 39.56
C SER A 9 -45.83 -52.64 40.68
N VAL A 10 -45.56 -53.04 41.93
CA VAL A 10 -46.41 -52.73 43.09
C VAL A 10 -46.17 -51.31 43.61
N VAL A 11 -44.93 -50.83 43.56
CA VAL A 11 -44.57 -49.46 43.96
C VAL A 11 -45.43 -48.44 43.20
N LEU A 12 -45.70 -48.64 41.91
CA LEU A 12 -46.53 -47.74 41.11
C LEU A 12 -48.00 -47.67 41.58
N LEU A 13 -48.48 -48.71 42.28
CA LEU A 13 -49.86 -48.80 42.80
C LEU A 13 -49.96 -48.33 44.26
N ALA A 14 -48.82 -48.14 44.94
CA ALA A 14 -48.75 -47.74 46.33
C ALA A 14 -48.95 -46.22 46.49
N ASN A 15 -49.33 -45.77 47.69
CA ASN A 15 -49.45 -44.33 47.95
C ASN A 15 -48.05 -43.67 48.12
N ALA A 16 -47.98 -42.33 48.07
CA ALA A 16 -46.71 -41.61 48.07
C ALA A 16 -45.83 -41.90 49.31
N GLN A 17 -46.41 -42.18 50.47
CA GLN A 17 -45.65 -42.50 51.68
C GLN A 17 -45.06 -43.93 51.60
N GLU A 18 -45.84 -44.88 51.11
CA GLU A 18 -45.40 -46.26 50.88
C GLU A 18 -44.31 -46.33 49.81
N GLN A 19 -44.46 -45.59 48.71
CA GLN A 19 -43.43 -45.49 47.66
C GLN A 19 -42.10 -44.99 48.23
N ARG A 20 -42.13 -43.91 49.03
CA ARG A 20 -40.93 -43.38 49.71
C ARG A 20 -40.29 -44.42 50.65
N GLN A 21 -41.10 -45.14 51.43
CA GLN A 21 -40.58 -46.16 52.34
C GLN A 21 -39.92 -47.30 51.56
N ILE A 22 -40.58 -47.82 50.53
CA ILE A 22 -40.02 -48.91 49.71
C ILE A 22 -38.71 -48.47 49.06
N ALA A 23 -38.66 -47.25 48.50
CA ALA A 23 -37.43 -46.72 47.93
C ALA A 23 -36.32 -46.50 48.98
N ALA A 24 -36.67 -46.13 50.21
CA ALA A 24 -35.72 -45.99 51.30
C ALA A 24 -35.07 -47.34 51.68
N GLU A 25 -35.88 -48.40 51.84
CA GLU A 25 -35.36 -49.76 52.11
C GLU A 25 -34.48 -50.26 50.94
N LEU A 26 -34.88 -49.99 49.68
CA LEU A 26 -34.06 -50.36 48.52
C LEU A 26 -32.70 -49.64 48.50
N VAL A 27 -32.64 -48.38 48.93
CA VAL A 27 -31.36 -47.68 49.07
C VAL A 27 -30.49 -48.34 50.14
N ASP A 28 -31.08 -48.67 51.29
CA ASP A 28 -30.35 -49.26 52.41
C ASP A 28 -29.83 -50.67 52.09
N ASP A 29 -30.61 -51.47 51.37
CA ASP A 29 -30.29 -52.86 51.04
C ASP A 29 -29.35 -53.03 49.82
N LEU A 30 -29.41 -52.10 48.84
CA LEU A 30 -28.78 -52.28 47.52
C LEU A 30 -27.89 -51.12 47.06
N LEU A 31 -28.08 -49.88 47.54
CA LEU A 31 -27.43 -48.67 47.00
C LEU A 31 -26.61 -47.97 48.08
N THR A 32 -25.66 -48.70 48.67
CA THR A 32 -24.78 -48.25 49.76
C THR A 32 -23.31 -48.51 49.44
N THR A 33 -22.42 -47.62 49.87
CA THR A 33 -20.97 -47.68 49.56
C THR A 33 -20.16 -48.51 50.56
N GLN A 34 -20.72 -48.86 51.72
CA GLN A 34 -19.97 -49.40 52.86
C GLN A 34 -20.36 -50.84 53.25
N HIS A 35 -21.41 -51.41 52.65
CA HIS A 35 -21.96 -52.71 53.03
C HIS A 35 -22.11 -53.63 51.82
N GLN A 36 -22.08 -54.94 52.07
CA GLN A 36 -22.45 -55.93 51.06
C GLN A 36 -23.95 -55.82 50.79
N ILE A 37 -24.37 -56.19 49.59
CA ILE A 37 -25.79 -56.29 49.26
C ILE A 37 -26.48 -57.23 50.25
N GLU A 38 -27.43 -56.69 51.02
CA GLU A 38 -28.20 -57.44 52.02
C GLU A 38 -29.48 -58.04 51.44
N PHE A 39 -29.93 -57.50 50.30
CA PHE A 39 -31.11 -57.99 49.59
C PHE A 39 -30.93 -59.42 49.08
N ARG A 40 -31.88 -60.29 49.40
CA ARG A 40 -31.85 -61.70 49.00
C ARG A 40 -32.75 -61.97 47.79
N LEU A 41 -32.41 -63.01 47.03
CA LEU A 41 -33.26 -63.51 45.95
C LEU A 41 -34.62 -63.99 46.49
N GLU A 42 -35.60 -64.20 45.61
CA GLU A 42 -36.89 -64.80 46.00
C GLU A 42 -36.71 -66.16 46.70
N THR A 43 -35.61 -66.86 46.40
CA THR A 43 -35.15 -68.13 46.98
C THR A 43 -34.49 -67.99 48.36
N MET A 44 -34.37 -66.78 48.91
CA MET A 44 -33.66 -66.45 50.16
C MET A 44 -32.14 -66.67 50.12
N GLN A 45 -31.57 -66.85 48.93
CA GLN A 45 -30.13 -66.99 48.73
C GLN A 45 -29.47 -65.63 48.45
N THR A 46 -28.18 -65.52 48.74
CA THR A 46 -27.34 -64.38 48.33
C THR A 46 -27.23 -64.37 46.81
N PRO A 47 -27.45 -63.23 46.14
CA PRO A 47 -27.34 -63.16 44.69
C PRO A 47 -25.91 -63.41 44.21
N SER A 48 -25.76 -63.98 43.02
CA SER A 48 -24.51 -63.96 42.28
C SER A 48 -24.16 -62.53 41.83
N LEU A 49 -22.91 -62.30 41.39
CA LEU A 49 -22.49 -60.97 40.95
C LEU A 49 -23.33 -60.44 39.77
N ASP A 50 -23.71 -61.30 38.81
CA ASP A 50 -24.50 -60.88 37.66
C ASP A 50 -25.97 -60.63 38.01
N GLU A 51 -26.55 -61.43 38.91
CA GLU A 51 -27.88 -61.17 39.46
C GLU A 51 -27.89 -59.85 40.22
N ALA A 52 -26.84 -59.58 41.00
CA ALA A 52 -26.72 -58.34 41.76
C ALA A 52 -26.58 -57.10 40.89
N LYS A 53 -25.82 -57.18 39.78
CA LYS A 53 -25.79 -56.11 38.77
C LYS A 53 -27.20 -55.78 38.27
N ALA A 54 -27.95 -56.81 37.87
CA ALA A 54 -29.32 -56.64 37.37
C ALA A 54 -30.26 -56.07 38.45
N MET A 55 -30.14 -56.56 39.68
CA MET A 55 -30.92 -56.09 40.82
C MET A 55 -30.65 -54.61 41.12
N VAL A 56 -29.38 -54.20 41.17
CA VAL A 56 -28.99 -52.81 41.45
C VAL A 56 -29.43 -51.87 40.34
N LEU A 57 -29.30 -52.25 39.07
CA LEU A 57 -29.82 -51.45 37.95
C LEU A 57 -31.33 -51.22 38.09
N LYS A 58 -32.09 -52.27 38.45
CA LYS A 58 -33.54 -52.16 38.61
C LYS A 58 -33.94 -51.37 39.85
N ALA A 59 -33.24 -51.59 40.96
CA ALA A 59 -33.47 -50.85 42.20
C ALA A 59 -33.18 -49.36 42.01
N CYS A 60 -32.08 -49.00 41.35
CA CYS A 60 -31.75 -47.63 41.02
C CYS A 60 -32.85 -46.98 40.16
N GLU A 61 -33.36 -47.68 39.13
CA GLU A 61 -34.47 -47.17 38.31
C GLU A 61 -35.75 -46.92 39.15
N ILE A 62 -36.11 -47.82 40.06
CA ILE A 62 -37.27 -47.63 40.95
C ILE A 62 -37.03 -46.43 41.89
N VAL A 63 -35.88 -46.39 42.55
CA VAL A 63 -35.53 -45.36 43.53
C VAL A 63 -35.48 -43.97 42.89
N LEU A 64 -34.88 -43.83 41.70
CA LEU A 64 -34.82 -42.56 40.98
C LEU A 64 -36.20 -42.07 40.54
N ASN A 65 -37.07 -42.96 40.05
CA ASN A 65 -38.45 -42.61 39.69
C ASN A 65 -39.25 -42.13 40.91
N VAL A 66 -39.17 -42.84 42.04
CA VAL A 66 -39.83 -42.44 43.29
C VAL A 66 -39.26 -41.11 43.80
N ARG A 67 -37.94 -40.94 43.77
CA ARG A 67 -37.29 -39.69 44.18
C ARG A 67 -37.76 -38.50 43.35
N ALA A 68 -37.92 -38.67 42.05
CA ALA A 68 -38.37 -37.61 41.14
C ALA A 68 -39.80 -37.17 41.44
N LEU A 69 -40.70 -38.12 41.72
CA LEU A 69 -42.11 -37.83 41.97
C LEU A 69 -42.40 -37.39 43.40
N HIS A 70 -41.69 -37.96 44.37
CA HIS A 70 -42.08 -37.89 45.77
C HIS A 70 -40.95 -37.46 46.72
N GLY A 71 -39.70 -37.43 46.30
CA GLY A 71 -38.57 -37.20 47.21
C GLY A 71 -38.15 -38.47 47.96
N LEU A 72 -37.04 -38.39 48.70
CA LEU A 72 -36.56 -39.45 49.60
C LEU A 72 -36.32 -38.88 51.00
N PRO A 73 -36.29 -39.72 52.05
CA PRO A 73 -35.81 -39.27 53.36
C PRO A 73 -34.34 -38.86 53.29
N ALA A 74 -33.96 -37.83 54.04
CA ALA A 74 -32.65 -37.18 53.92
C ALA A 74 -31.44 -38.11 54.17
N ALA A 75 -31.59 -39.15 55.00
CA ALA A 75 -30.50 -40.10 55.26
C ALA A 75 -30.24 -41.00 54.04
N GLN A 76 -31.30 -41.56 53.45
CA GLN A 76 -31.22 -42.39 52.25
C GLN A 76 -30.87 -41.57 51.02
N GLU A 77 -31.30 -40.31 50.95
CA GLU A 77 -30.87 -39.40 49.89
C GLU A 77 -29.35 -39.21 49.87
N ARG A 78 -28.71 -39.01 51.04
CA ARG A 78 -27.25 -38.94 51.12
C ARG A 78 -26.56 -40.24 50.71
N LYS A 79 -27.09 -41.39 51.16
CA LYS A 79 -26.56 -42.71 50.77
C LYS A 79 -26.63 -42.93 49.26
N LEU A 80 -27.77 -42.60 48.65
CA LEU A 80 -27.95 -42.67 47.21
C LEU A 80 -26.97 -41.76 46.47
N ILE A 81 -26.78 -40.51 46.91
CA ILE A 81 -25.81 -39.58 46.31
C ILE A 81 -24.39 -40.14 46.38
N GLU A 82 -23.94 -40.59 47.55
CA GLU A 82 -22.60 -41.18 47.72
C GLU A 82 -22.44 -42.45 46.87
N TRP A 83 -23.47 -43.29 46.80
CA TRP A 83 -23.44 -44.47 45.95
C TRP A 83 -23.41 -44.10 44.46
N LEU A 84 -24.14 -43.09 43.99
CA LEU A 84 -24.10 -42.65 42.58
C LEU A 84 -22.73 -42.08 42.15
N LYS A 85 -21.91 -41.60 43.10
CA LYS A 85 -20.53 -41.15 42.82
C LYS A 85 -19.59 -42.30 42.54
N VAL A 86 -19.74 -43.39 43.29
CA VAL A 86 -18.80 -44.53 43.25
C VAL A 86 -19.31 -45.67 42.38
N ARG A 87 -20.62 -45.93 42.37
CA ARG A 87 -21.32 -46.93 41.53
C ARG A 87 -20.71 -48.33 41.64
N ASP A 88 -20.26 -48.66 42.84
CA ASP A 88 -19.68 -49.97 43.14
C ASP A 88 -20.72 -50.91 43.73
N ILE A 89 -20.56 -52.19 43.41
CA ILE A 89 -21.25 -53.32 44.04
C ILE A 89 -20.19 -54.20 44.68
N SER A 90 -20.46 -54.69 45.90
CA SER A 90 -19.66 -55.71 46.57
C SER A 90 -20.54 -56.86 47.08
N ILE A 91 -20.18 -58.09 46.71
CA ILE A 91 -20.79 -59.33 47.20
C ILE A 91 -19.71 -60.34 47.58
N GLY A 92 -19.66 -60.72 48.85
CA GLY A 92 -18.64 -61.65 49.34
C GLY A 92 -17.23 -61.10 49.11
N LYS A 93 -16.47 -61.74 48.22
CA LYS A 93 -15.12 -61.30 47.80
C LYS A 93 -15.08 -60.66 46.41
N ALA A 94 -16.20 -60.61 45.71
CA ALA A 94 -16.29 -60.05 44.37
C ALA A 94 -16.83 -58.62 44.41
N SER A 95 -16.25 -57.74 43.61
CA SER A 95 -16.73 -56.38 43.41
C SER A 95 -16.86 -56.06 41.93
N PHE A 96 -17.72 -55.09 41.61
CA PHE A 96 -17.94 -54.60 40.26
C PHE A 96 -18.24 -53.09 40.28
N HIS A 97 -17.62 -52.36 39.37
CA HIS A 97 -17.85 -50.93 39.15
C HIS A 97 -18.69 -50.73 37.90
N PHE A 98 -19.80 -49.98 37.98
CA PHE A 98 -20.56 -49.63 36.78
C PHE A 98 -19.87 -48.51 36.00
N ASP A 99 -19.83 -48.67 34.68
CA ASP A 99 -19.34 -47.64 33.77
C ASP A 99 -20.09 -46.32 33.94
N PHE A 100 -19.38 -45.21 33.77
CA PHE A 100 -19.97 -43.87 33.85
C PHE A 100 -21.14 -43.67 32.87
N ASN A 101 -21.15 -44.39 31.74
CA ASN A 101 -22.27 -44.38 30.79
C ASN A 101 -23.61 -44.80 31.40
N ILE A 102 -23.60 -45.65 32.44
CA ILE A 102 -24.82 -46.01 33.16
C ILE A 102 -25.34 -44.80 33.96
N LEU A 103 -24.45 -44.03 34.58
CA LEU A 103 -24.82 -42.77 35.24
C LEU A 103 -25.35 -41.76 34.23
N GLU A 104 -24.71 -41.62 33.07
CA GLU A 104 -25.18 -40.74 31.99
C GLU A 104 -26.59 -41.10 31.49
N GLN A 105 -26.92 -42.40 31.43
CA GLN A 105 -28.28 -42.84 31.08
C GLN A 105 -29.30 -42.42 32.15
N TRP A 106 -28.95 -42.53 33.44
CA TRP A 106 -29.82 -42.07 34.53
C TRP A 106 -29.97 -40.55 34.55
N VAL A 107 -28.87 -39.82 34.39
CA VAL A 107 -28.88 -38.35 34.24
C VAL A 107 -29.72 -37.96 33.03
N GLY A 108 -29.61 -38.65 31.89
CA GLY A 108 -30.46 -38.37 30.73
C GLY A 108 -31.96 -38.52 30.98
N LYS A 109 -32.37 -39.48 31.83
CA LYS A 109 -33.78 -39.69 32.20
C LYS A 109 -34.28 -38.70 33.26
N HIS A 110 -33.43 -38.30 34.20
CA HIS A 110 -33.80 -37.49 35.38
C HIS A 110 -32.89 -36.26 35.54
N GLU A 111 -32.65 -35.54 34.45
CA GLU A 111 -31.55 -34.58 34.33
C GLU A 111 -31.58 -33.47 35.37
N GLU A 112 -32.65 -32.69 35.46
CA GLU A 112 -32.74 -31.57 36.41
C GLU A 112 -32.56 -32.02 37.86
N MET A 113 -33.19 -33.15 38.23
CA MET A 113 -33.11 -33.72 39.57
C MET A 113 -31.69 -34.18 39.90
N LEU A 114 -31.07 -34.98 39.02
CA LEU A 114 -29.75 -35.57 39.29
C LEU A 114 -28.62 -34.55 39.21
N LEU A 115 -28.69 -33.58 38.28
CA LEU A 115 -27.72 -32.48 38.25
C LEU A 115 -27.81 -31.62 39.52
N MET A 116 -29.02 -31.40 40.06
CA MET A 116 -29.19 -30.69 41.33
C MET A 116 -28.65 -31.48 42.52
N MET A 117 -28.83 -32.81 42.52
CA MET A 117 -28.36 -33.69 43.60
C MET A 117 -26.84 -33.86 43.60
N LEU A 118 -26.24 -34.09 42.42
CA LEU A 118 -24.81 -34.33 42.28
C LEU A 118 -24.00 -33.03 42.23
N GLY A 119 -24.55 -31.95 41.67
CA GLY A 119 -23.91 -30.64 41.62
C GLY A 119 -22.47 -30.70 41.10
N THR A 120 -21.53 -30.21 41.90
CA THR A 120 -20.08 -30.20 41.61
C THR A 120 -19.48 -31.60 41.48
N ASP A 121 -20.07 -32.60 42.13
CA ASP A 121 -19.59 -33.99 42.04
C ASP A 121 -19.81 -34.54 40.63
N TYR A 122 -20.90 -34.16 39.95
CA TYR A 122 -21.11 -34.56 38.55
C TYR A 122 -20.00 -34.05 37.64
N SER A 123 -19.67 -32.75 37.72
CA SER A 123 -18.56 -32.17 36.96
C SER A 123 -17.22 -32.81 37.32
N SER A 124 -17.00 -33.15 38.59
CA SER A 124 -15.78 -33.83 39.01
C SER A 124 -15.66 -35.23 38.39
N LEU A 125 -16.74 -36.00 38.37
CA LEU A 125 -16.77 -37.33 37.76
C LEU A 125 -16.57 -37.28 36.24
N VAL A 126 -17.16 -36.29 35.56
CA VAL A 126 -16.91 -36.06 34.12
C VAL A 126 -15.42 -35.77 33.87
N ALA A 127 -14.80 -34.95 34.70
CA ALA A 127 -13.37 -34.67 34.61
C ALA A 127 -12.52 -35.93 34.88
N ASP A 128 -12.88 -36.76 35.87
CA ASP A 128 -12.20 -38.03 36.17
C ASP A 128 -12.20 -38.98 34.94
N GLU A 129 -13.34 -39.08 34.24
CA GLU A 129 -13.45 -39.91 33.03
C GLU A 129 -12.61 -39.38 31.87
N ALA A 130 -12.56 -38.06 31.70
CA ALA A 130 -11.75 -37.42 30.67
C ALA A 130 -10.24 -37.57 30.94
N GLU A 131 -9.81 -37.40 32.19
CA GLU A 131 -8.41 -37.61 32.62
C GLU A 131 -7.96 -39.06 32.45
N ALA A 132 -8.87 -40.01 32.69
CA ALA A 132 -8.58 -41.42 32.49
C ALA A 132 -8.64 -41.88 31.02
N GLY A 133 -8.82 -40.95 30.06
CA GLY A 133 -8.85 -41.23 28.63
C GLY A 133 -10.11 -41.97 28.16
N ARG A 134 -11.18 -41.98 28.96
CA ARG A 134 -12.45 -42.65 28.65
C ARG A 134 -13.52 -41.69 28.09
N SER A 135 -13.14 -40.44 27.78
CA SER A 135 -14.04 -39.45 27.17
C SER A 135 -14.67 -39.90 25.85
N GLN A 136 -14.02 -40.80 25.09
CA GLN A 136 -14.53 -41.30 23.82
C GLN A 136 -15.84 -42.10 23.95
N THR A 137 -16.13 -42.65 25.13
CA THR A 137 -17.37 -43.38 25.37
C THR A 137 -18.54 -42.46 25.74
N LEU A 138 -18.27 -41.15 25.91
CA LEU A 138 -19.24 -40.14 26.32
C LEU A 138 -19.79 -39.38 25.10
N GLU A 139 -21.07 -39.03 25.17
CA GLU A 139 -21.69 -38.06 24.25
C GLU A 139 -21.28 -36.63 24.64
N LEU A 140 -20.03 -36.27 24.32
CA LEU A 140 -19.39 -35.03 24.78
C LEU A 140 -20.22 -33.75 24.60
N PRO A 141 -20.95 -33.52 23.48
CA PRO A 141 -21.79 -32.33 23.36
C PRO A 141 -22.91 -32.26 24.41
N THR A 142 -23.51 -33.39 24.76
CA THR A 142 -24.57 -33.46 25.77
C THR A 142 -24.00 -33.26 27.16
N VAL A 143 -22.88 -33.93 27.47
CA VAL A 143 -22.18 -33.80 28.75
C VAL A 143 -21.70 -32.36 28.97
N ALA A 144 -21.08 -31.76 27.95
CA ALA A 144 -20.65 -30.37 27.95
C ALA A 144 -21.81 -29.41 28.27
N GLY A 145 -22.97 -29.57 27.61
CA GLY A 145 -24.15 -28.74 27.89
C GLY A 145 -24.73 -28.89 29.30
N ARG A 146 -24.50 -30.03 29.97
CA ARG A 146 -24.85 -30.21 31.40
C ARG A 146 -23.84 -29.51 32.30
N VAL A 147 -22.55 -29.66 32.03
CA VAL A 147 -21.47 -28.99 32.74
C VAL A 147 -21.60 -27.47 32.65
N ASP A 148 -21.90 -26.92 31.47
CA ASP A 148 -22.11 -25.48 31.26
C ASP A 148 -23.22 -24.91 32.15
N ARG A 149 -24.35 -25.62 32.24
CA ARG A 149 -25.46 -25.23 33.14
C ARG A 149 -25.06 -25.29 34.60
N LEU A 150 -24.28 -26.29 35.00
CA LEU A 150 -23.77 -26.39 36.36
C LEU A 150 -22.79 -25.25 36.67
N PHE A 151 -21.88 -24.93 35.76
CA PHE A 151 -20.93 -23.83 35.91
C PHE A 151 -21.65 -22.48 36.01
N ALA A 152 -22.63 -22.22 35.13
CA ALA A 152 -23.46 -21.02 35.20
C ALA A 152 -24.23 -20.92 36.54
N SER A 153 -24.76 -22.05 37.04
CA SER A 153 -25.43 -22.11 38.34
C SER A 153 -24.48 -21.81 39.51
N LEU A 154 -23.26 -22.36 39.48
CA LEU A 154 -22.24 -22.09 40.50
C LEU A 154 -21.77 -20.61 40.46
N ALA A 155 -21.63 -20.04 39.27
CA ALA A 155 -21.24 -18.63 39.09
C ALA A 155 -22.28 -17.67 39.69
N ALA A 156 -23.58 -17.95 39.49
CA ALA A 156 -24.69 -17.14 39.96
C ALA A 156 -24.96 -17.20 41.47
N LYS A 157 -24.38 -18.20 42.16
CA LYS A 157 -24.52 -18.39 43.63
C LYS A 157 -23.53 -17.50 44.42
N GLY A 158 -23.31 -17.83 45.69
CA GLY A 158 -22.41 -17.12 46.60
C GLY A 158 -20.93 -17.50 46.45
N GLU A 159 -20.07 -16.86 47.24
CA GLU A 159 -18.60 -17.00 47.16
C GLU A 159 -18.11 -18.43 47.35
N GLU A 160 -18.70 -19.20 48.26
CA GLU A 160 -18.34 -20.60 48.52
C GLU A 160 -18.53 -21.47 47.26
N SER A 161 -19.66 -21.32 46.56
CA SER A 161 -19.91 -22.02 45.29
C SER A 161 -18.96 -21.59 44.18
N ARG A 162 -18.53 -20.32 44.18
CA ARG A 162 -17.55 -19.82 43.21
C ARG A 162 -16.15 -20.37 43.48
N ALA A 163 -15.77 -20.62 44.74
CA ALA A 163 -14.50 -21.26 45.07
C ALA A 163 -14.39 -22.66 44.42
N ASP A 164 -15.46 -23.46 44.49
CA ASP A 164 -15.54 -24.75 43.81
C ASP A 164 -15.55 -24.62 42.29
N LEU A 165 -16.28 -23.63 41.75
CA LEU A 165 -16.32 -23.36 40.32
C LEU A 165 -14.92 -23.12 39.75
N TRP A 166 -14.13 -22.25 40.37
CA TRP A 166 -12.80 -21.91 39.83
C TRP A 166 -11.84 -23.10 39.86
N ARG A 167 -11.92 -23.96 40.88
CA ARG A 167 -11.17 -25.22 40.93
C ARG A 167 -11.56 -26.16 39.80
N LEU A 168 -12.86 -26.24 39.48
CA LEU A 168 -13.35 -27.04 38.36
C LEU A 168 -12.93 -26.45 37.02
N ILE A 169 -13.02 -25.14 36.83
CA ILE A 169 -12.59 -24.47 35.58
C ILE A 169 -11.11 -24.75 35.30
N ASP A 170 -10.23 -24.54 36.29
CA ASP A 170 -8.80 -24.82 36.12
C ASP A 170 -8.54 -26.30 35.77
N ARG A 171 -9.28 -27.24 36.39
CA ARG A 171 -9.20 -28.67 36.05
C ARG A 171 -9.67 -28.92 34.62
N TYR A 172 -10.79 -28.35 34.21
CA TYR A 172 -11.39 -28.56 32.89
C TYR A 172 -10.54 -28.00 31.76
N LEU A 173 -9.83 -26.90 31.98
CA LEU A 173 -8.86 -26.36 31.02
C LEU A 173 -7.71 -27.35 30.74
N LYS A 174 -7.40 -28.27 31.66
CA LYS A 174 -6.30 -29.24 31.54
C LYS A 174 -6.73 -30.56 30.89
N LEU A 175 -8.03 -30.74 30.61
CA LEU A 175 -8.56 -31.98 30.06
C LEU A 175 -8.20 -32.12 28.59
N PRO A 176 -8.00 -33.35 28.07
CA PRO A 176 -7.69 -33.57 26.66
C PRO A 176 -8.88 -33.36 25.71
N ALA A 177 -10.12 -33.26 26.23
CA ALA A 177 -11.34 -33.13 25.42
C ALA A 177 -11.69 -31.65 25.16
N LEU A 178 -11.70 -31.25 23.89
CA LEU A 178 -11.91 -29.86 23.45
C LEU A 178 -13.28 -29.31 23.84
N GLU A 179 -14.33 -30.14 23.80
CA GLU A 179 -15.69 -29.78 24.20
C GLU A 179 -15.75 -29.38 25.68
N LEU A 180 -15.04 -30.13 26.53
CA LEU A 180 -15.00 -29.88 27.97
C LEU A 180 -14.13 -28.65 28.30
N GLN A 181 -12.98 -28.48 27.62
CA GLN A 181 -12.21 -27.24 27.73
C GLN A 181 -13.05 -26.02 27.31
N SER A 182 -13.87 -26.16 26.26
CA SER A 182 -14.74 -25.09 25.77
C SER A 182 -15.79 -24.65 26.79
N CYS A 183 -16.25 -25.54 27.67
CA CYS A 183 -17.12 -25.18 28.80
C CYS A 183 -16.43 -24.22 29.78
N ALA A 184 -15.18 -24.55 30.14
CA ALA A 184 -14.36 -23.72 31.02
C ALA A 184 -14.07 -22.34 30.39
N LEU A 185 -13.69 -22.31 29.10
CA LEU A 185 -13.48 -21.06 28.37
C LEU A 185 -14.75 -20.19 28.30
N THR A 186 -15.90 -20.80 28.01
CA THR A 186 -17.20 -20.08 27.97
C THR A 186 -17.51 -19.44 29.31
N THR A 187 -17.27 -20.16 30.40
CA THR A 187 -17.50 -19.63 31.75
C THR A 187 -16.54 -18.50 32.09
N LEU A 188 -15.26 -18.62 31.70
CA LEU A 188 -14.26 -17.57 31.89
C LEU A 188 -14.63 -16.30 31.10
N GLU A 189 -15.04 -16.41 29.85
CA GLU A 189 -15.48 -15.25 29.06
C GLU A 189 -16.64 -14.50 29.71
N GLN A 190 -17.62 -15.23 30.24
CA GLN A 190 -18.84 -14.66 30.81
C GLN A 190 -18.66 -14.17 32.26
N SER A 191 -17.81 -14.83 33.04
CA SER A 191 -17.81 -14.70 34.51
C SER A 191 -16.44 -14.41 35.14
N HIS A 192 -15.36 -14.20 34.38
CA HIS A 192 -14.01 -13.91 34.95
C HIS A 192 -13.99 -12.69 35.89
N GLN A 193 -14.90 -11.73 35.73
CA GLN A 193 -15.07 -10.58 36.63
C GLN A 193 -15.38 -10.99 38.08
N LEU A 194 -15.97 -12.18 38.27
CA LEU A 194 -16.31 -12.74 39.58
C LEU A 194 -15.14 -13.51 40.23
N ALA A 195 -14.04 -13.71 39.51
CA ALA A 195 -12.86 -14.41 40.02
C ALA A 195 -11.97 -13.47 40.84
N GLY A 196 -11.47 -13.96 41.98
CA GLY A 196 -10.38 -13.29 42.70
C GLY A 196 -9.05 -13.43 41.95
N ALA A 197 -8.05 -12.63 42.36
CA ALA A 197 -6.72 -12.58 41.76
C ALA A 197 -6.02 -13.95 41.62
N GLN A 198 -6.08 -14.77 42.68
CA GLN A 198 -5.44 -16.10 42.72
C GLN A 198 -6.08 -17.08 41.70
N PRO A 199 -7.40 -17.35 41.73
CA PRO A 199 -8.05 -18.17 40.72
C PRO A 199 -7.85 -17.68 39.28
N LEU A 200 -7.90 -16.36 39.07
CA LEU A 200 -7.71 -15.76 37.75
C LEU A 200 -6.31 -16.04 37.22
N SER A 201 -5.29 -15.85 38.05
CA SER A 201 -3.88 -16.10 37.70
C SER A 201 -3.66 -17.58 37.36
N ALA A 202 -4.23 -18.51 38.14
CA ALA A 202 -4.12 -19.95 37.87
C ALA A 202 -4.76 -20.33 36.52
N CYS A 203 -5.95 -19.83 36.23
CA CYS A 203 -6.61 -20.09 34.94
C CYS A 203 -5.82 -19.52 33.76
N LEU A 204 -5.25 -18.31 33.93
CA LEU A 204 -4.42 -17.68 32.90
C LEU A 204 -3.18 -18.51 32.60
N ILE A 205 -2.44 -18.95 33.62
CA ILE A 205 -1.26 -19.82 33.46
C ILE A 205 -1.64 -21.09 32.68
N THR A 206 -2.75 -21.72 33.05
CA THR A 206 -3.22 -22.93 32.38
C THR A 206 -3.57 -22.69 30.90
N ILE A 207 -4.27 -21.60 30.58
CA ILE A 207 -4.60 -21.26 29.18
C ILE A 207 -3.33 -20.93 28.40
N VAL A 208 -2.42 -20.16 28.97
CA VAL A 208 -1.15 -19.81 28.32
C VAL A 208 -0.35 -21.06 27.98
N ARG A 209 -0.20 -22.00 28.91
CA ARG A 209 0.46 -23.28 28.65
C ARG A 209 -0.20 -24.05 27.51
N ASN A 210 -1.54 -24.10 27.50
CA ASN A 210 -2.29 -24.76 26.43
C ASN A 210 -2.05 -24.09 25.06
N LEU A 211 -1.90 -22.76 25.01
CA LEU A 211 -1.59 -22.04 23.78
C LEU A 211 -0.16 -22.33 23.30
N ILE A 212 0.81 -22.44 24.21
CA ILE A 212 2.21 -22.80 23.90
C ILE A 212 2.33 -24.24 23.36
N GLU A 213 1.57 -25.19 23.93
CA GLU A 213 1.59 -26.60 23.53
C GLU A 213 0.81 -26.88 22.22
N HIS A 214 0.12 -25.89 21.66
CA HIS A 214 -0.64 -26.04 20.42
C HIS A 214 0.24 -26.54 19.24
N PRO A 215 -0.22 -27.52 18.43
CA PRO A 215 -1.59 -28.02 18.29
C PRO A 215 -1.94 -29.24 19.14
N ASN A 216 -1.05 -29.71 20.02
CA ASN A 216 -1.29 -30.92 20.81
C ASN A 216 -1.00 -30.70 22.31
N PRO A 217 -2.02 -30.72 23.19
CA PRO A 217 -3.41 -31.12 22.91
C PRO A 217 -4.17 -30.15 22.02
N ALA A 218 -5.21 -30.65 21.35
CA ALA A 218 -6.08 -29.82 20.50
C ALA A 218 -6.81 -28.78 21.38
N VAL A 219 -6.61 -27.49 21.10
CA VAL A 219 -7.14 -26.37 21.89
C VAL A 219 -7.80 -25.33 20.98
N ASN A 220 -8.72 -24.53 21.53
CA ASN A 220 -9.31 -23.39 20.80
C ASN A 220 -8.40 -22.17 20.92
N PHE A 221 -7.36 -22.12 20.09
CA PHE A 221 -6.28 -21.12 20.16
C PHE A 221 -6.81 -19.69 20.11
N GLU A 222 -7.60 -19.33 19.08
CA GLU A 222 -8.09 -17.96 18.87
C GLU A 222 -8.90 -17.45 20.07
N ARG A 223 -9.78 -18.30 20.61
CA ARG A 223 -10.64 -17.96 21.74
C ARG A 223 -9.83 -17.84 23.03
N GLY A 224 -8.89 -18.77 23.27
CA GLY A 224 -7.98 -18.73 24.40
C GLY A 224 -7.08 -17.50 24.40
N PHE A 225 -6.44 -17.19 23.26
CA PHE A 225 -5.57 -16.03 23.11
C PHE A 225 -6.35 -14.72 23.31
N ARG A 226 -7.52 -14.57 22.69
CA ARG A 226 -8.38 -13.40 22.89
C ARG A 226 -8.75 -13.21 24.36
N TRP A 227 -9.08 -14.29 25.07
CA TRP A 227 -9.40 -14.23 26.48
C TRP A 227 -8.17 -13.82 27.32
N VAL A 228 -6.99 -14.39 27.04
CA VAL A 228 -5.73 -14.02 27.71
C VAL A 228 -5.44 -12.54 27.52
N LEU A 229 -5.47 -12.05 26.28
CA LEU A 229 -5.17 -10.66 25.95
C LEU A 229 -6.15 -9.68 26.62
N SER A 230 -7.45 -9.97 26.56
CA SER A 230 -8.50 -9.17 27.20
C SER A 230 -8.34 -9.13 28.73
N THR A 231 -8.13 -10.28 29.33
CA THR A 231 -8.02 -10.43 30.79
C THR A 231 -6.75 -9.78 31.32
N ALA A 232 -5.60 -10.05 30.69
CA ALA A 232 -4.34 -9.44 31.05
C ALA A 232 -4.38 -7.92 30.85
N SER A 233 -5.05 -7.42 29.81
CA SER A 233 -5.18 -5.98 29.58
C SER A 233 -6.00 -5.29 30.66
N ALA A 234 -7.08 -5.93 31.12
CA ALA A 234 -8.04 -5.35 32.06
C ALA A 234 -7.64 -5.48 33.53
N ARG A 235 -6.99 -6.59 33.91
CA ARG A 235 -6.69 -6.92 35.32
C ARG A 235 -5.21 -7.23 35.57
N PHE A 236 -4.31 -6.60 34.80
CA PHE A 236 -2.86 -6.83 34.85
C PHE A 236 -2.27 -6.78 36.28
N GLU A 237 -2.65 -5.77 37.06
CA GLU A 237 -2.11 -5.53 38.42
C GLU A 237 -2.51 -6.62 39.42
N GLU A 238 -3.57 -7.37 39.13
CA GLU A 238 -4.05 -8.46 40.00
C GLU A 238 -3.37 -9.79 39.69
N LEU A 239 -2.63 -9.89 38.58
CA LEU A 239 -1.96 -11.12 38.17
C LEU A 239 -0.75 -11.41 39.06
N SER A 240 -0.59 -12.69 39.42
CA SER A 240 0.60 -13.15 40.14
C SER A 240 1.87 -13.02 39.27
N LYS A 241 3.03 -13.06 39.91
CA LYS A 241 4.32 -13.02 39.20
C LYS A 241 4.47 -14.20 38.23
N GLU A 242 4.01 -15.38 38.64
CA GLU A 242 4.01 -16.60 37.83
C GLU A 242 3.11 -16.44 36.59
N ALA A 243 1.94 -15.80 36.73
CA ALA A 243 1.06 -15.52 35.61
C ALA A 243 1.71 -14.56 34.61
N LYS A 244 2.37 -13.50 35.09
CA LYS A 244 3.12 -12.57 34.26
C LYS A 244 4.34 -13.20 33.57
N SER A 245 5.04 -14.10 34.26
CA SER A 245 6.10 -14.91 33.65
C SER A 245 5.56 -15.75 32.50
N SER A 246 4.42 -16.44 32.69
CA SER A 246 3.82 -17.25 31.63
C SER A 246 3.45 -16.43 30.39
N LEU A 247 2.97 -15.19 30.56
CA LEU A 247 2.71 -14.28 29.44
C LEU A 247 3.98 -13.93 28.66
N SER A 248 5.13 -13.84 29.34
CA SER A 248 6.43 -13.63 28.68
C SER A 248 6.82 -14.87 27.87
N ASP A 249 6.69 -16.05 28.46
CA ASP A 249 6.94 -17.33 27.77
C ASP A 249 6.05 -17.51 26.52
N LEU A 250 4.79 -17.04 26.59
CA LEU A 250 3.90 -17.01 25.43
C LEU A 250 4.40 -16.05 24.34
N GLY A 251 4.89 -14.87 24.72
CA GLY A 251 5.45 -13.89 23.78
C GLY A 251 6.67 -14.43 23.02
N GLU A 252 7.55 -15.17 23.70
CA GLU A 252 8.70 -15.87 23.09
C GLU A 252 8.26 -16.98 22.14
N ASN A 253 7.25 -17.77 22.53
CA ASN A 253 6.75 -18.86 21.72
C ASN A 253 6.07 -18.36 20.42
N LEU A 254 5.19 -17.34 20.53
CA LEU A 254 4.43 -16.84 19.39
C LEU A 254 5.32 -16.20 18.31
N SER A 255 6.46 -15.60 18.69
CA SER A 255 7.40 -15.03 17.72
C SER A 255 8.10 -16.07 16.82
N GLY A 256 8.15 -17.33 17.24
CA GLY A 256 8.79 -18.40 16.45
C GLY A 256 7.94 -18.91 15.28
N GLY A 257 6.65 -18.57 15.21
CA GLY A 257 5.75 -19.01 14.14
C GLY A 257 5.25 -17.86 13.28
N GLU A 258 5.56 -17.86 11.98
CA GLU A 258 5.11 -16.81 11.04
C GLU A 258 3.59 -16.60 11.05
N SER A 259 2.81 -17.67 11.27
CA SER A 259 1.34 -17.60 11.32
C SER A 259 0.78 -16.87 12.55
N TYR A 260 1.60 -16.60 13.58
CA TYR A 260 1.19 -16.01 14.85
C TYR A 260 1.82 -14.64 15.11
N GLN A 261 2.49 -14.04 14.11
CA GLN A 261 3.15 -12.74 14.28
C GLN A 261 2.19 -11.64 14.79
N GLY A 262 0.94 -11.64 14.34
CA GLY A 262 -0.06 -10.65 14.78
C GLY A 262 -0.42 -10.80 16.25
N ASP A 263 -0.50 -12.04 16.74
CA ASP A 263 -0.76 -12.33 18.16
C ASP A 263 0.45 -12.00 19.03
N ALA A 264 1.67 -12.32 18.56
CA ALA A 264 2.92 -11.95 19.23
C ALA A 264 3.03 -10.42 19.40
N VAL A 265 2.75 -9.66 18.34
CA VAL A 265 2.74 -8.19 18.36
C VAL A 265 1.67 -7.66 19.31
N ALA A 266 0.45 -8.18 19.25
CA ALA A 266 -0.64 -7.74 20.12
C ALA A 266 -0.31 -7.96 21.61
N LEU A 267 0.25 -9.12 21.95
CA LEU A 267 0.69 -9.41 23.32
C LEU A 267 1.84 -8.48 23.74
N PHE A 268 2.83 -8.28 22.86
CA PHE A 268 3.99 -7.44 23.14
C PHE A 268 3.59 -5.98 23.41
N GLU A 269 2.87 -5.36 22.49
CA GLU A 269 2.49 -3.95 22.56
C GLU A 269 1.45 -3.67 23.66
N GLN A 270 0.49 -4.57 23.90
CA GLN A 270 -0.58 -4.31 24.86
C GLN A 270 -0.23 -4.71 26.30
N ILE A 271 0.60 -5.74 26.50
CA ILE A 271 0.84 -6.35 27.81
C ILE A 271 2.32 -6.30 28.20
N ILE A 272 3.21 -6.89 27.40
CA ILE A 272 4.62 -7.07 27.77
C ILE A 272 5.30 -5.73 28.10
N GLN A 273 5.04 -4.69 27.30
CA GLN A 273 5.61 -3.35 27.50
C GLN A 273 5.19 -2.67 28.82
N ARG A 274 4.14 -3.14 29.50
CA ARG A 274 3.67 -2.54 30.76
C ARG A 274 4.61 -2.81 31.93
N GLU A 275 5.41 -3.87 31.86
CA GLU A 275 6.29 -4.27 32.96
C GLU A 275 7.74 -4.45 32.47
N PRO A 276 8.70 -3.66 33.00
CA PRO A 276 10.10 -3.70 32.54
C PRO A 276 10.75 -5.09 32.59
N GLY A 277 10.38 -5.93 33.58
CA GLY A 277 10.91 -7.29 33.69
C GLY A 277 10.46 -8.20 32.55
N MET A 278 9.19 -8.10 32.15
CA MET A 278 8.64 -8.86 31.01
C MET A 278 9.20 -8.34 29.69
N LEU A 279 9.29 -7.01 29.53
CA LEU A 279 9.92 -6.40 28.37
C LEU A 279 11.36 -6.89 28.22
N ALA A 280 12.14 -6.90 29.30
CA ALA A 280 13.53 -7.37 29.27
C ALA A 280 13.64 -8.83 28.83
N GLN A 281 12.82 -9.73 29.38
CA GLN A 281 12.82 -11.15 29.03
C GLN A 281 12.48 -11.36 27.54
N VAL A 282 11.33 -10.86 27.08
CA VAL A 282 10.85 -11.12 25.72
C VAL A 282 11.74 -10.45 24.68
N SER A 283 12.21 -9.23 24.95
CA SER A 283 13.09 -8.51 24.00
C SER A 283 14.48 -9.14 23.89
N ALA A 284 15.01 -9.72 24.98
CA ALA A 284 16.25 -10.48 24.94
C ALA A 284 16.12 -11.74 24.07
N ASN A 285 15.00 -12.47 24.18
CA ASN A 285 14.74 -13.61 23.29
C ASN A 285 14.56 -13.16 21.83
N TRP A 286 13.75 -12.14 21.57
CA TRP A 286 13.49 -11.67 20.20
C TRP A 286 14.74 -11.15 19.50
N VAL A 287 15.67 -10.53 20.25
CA VAL A 287 16.87 -9.96 19.63
C VAL A 287 17.88 -11.02 19.19
N GLU A 288 17.86 -12.23 19.78
CA GLU A 288 18.71 -13.35 19.35
C GLU A 288 18.41 -13.76 17.90
N ASP A 289 17.14 -13.80 17.52
CA ASP A 289 16.69 -14.16 16.17
C ASP A 289 16.44 -12.93 15.26
N PHE A 290 16.80 -11.72 15.70
CA PHE A 290 16.50 -10.46 14.99
C PHE A 290 17.00 -10.45 13.54
N ALA A 291 18.18 -11.02 13.29
CA ALA A 291 18.85 -11.00 12.01
C ALA A 291 18.25 -11.98 10.98
N GLU A 292 17.70 -13.11 11.43
CA GLU A 292 17.39 -14.26 10.58
C GLU A 292 15.95 -14.76 10.77
N GLY A 293 15.51 -15.01 12.00
CA GLY A 293 14.29 -15.75 12.31
C GLY A 293 13.08 -14.92 12.76
N LEU A 294 13.27 -13.72 13.34
CA LEU A 294 12.16 -12.95 13.90
C LEU A 294 11.28 -12.37 12.78
N PRO A 295 9.93 -12.53 12.82
CA PRO A 295 9.03 -11.91 11.84
C PRO A 295 9.14 -10.38 11.82
N LEU A 296 9.00 -9.77 10.64
CA LEU A 296 9.23 -8.32 10.46
C LEU A 296 8.29 -7.44 11.29
N GLU A 297 7.05 -7.89 11.55
CA GLU A 297 6.10 -7.16 12.41
C GLU A 297 6.53 -7.18 13.88
N CYS A 298 7.10 -8.30 14.35
CA CYS A 298 7.72 -8.39 15.67
C CYS A 298 8.96 -7.49 15.75
N CYS A 299 9.83 -7.49 14.73
CA CYS A 299 10.96 -6.55 14.65
C CYS A 299 10.49 -5.09 14.73
N ALA A 300 9.44 -4.71 14.00
CA ALA A 300 8.92 -3.35 14.04
C ALA A 300 8.44 -2.96 15.44
N SER A 301 7.73 -3.86 16.13
CA SER A 301 7.22 -3.65 17.49
C SER A 301 8.36 -3.52 18.52
N LEU A 302 9.40 -4.36 18.39
CA LEU A 302 10.63 -4.25 19.18
C LEU A 302 11.29 -2.86 18.98
N LEU A 303 11.40 -2.42 17.73
CA LEU A 303 12.03 -1.14 17.36
C LEU A 303 11.20 0.07 17.84
N LYS A 304 9.87 -0.01 17.87
CA LYS A 304 9.01 1.04 18.48
C LYS A 304 9.31 1.21 19.97
N ALA A 305 9.58 0.11 20.66
CA ALA A 305 9.90 0.09 22.09
C ALA A 305 11.37 0.43 22.40
N TYR A 306 12.20 0.77 21.40
CA TYR A 306 13.67 0.87 21.54
C TYR A 306 14.13 1.69 22.75
N ALA A 307 13.47 2.82 23.04
CA ALA A 307 13.84 3.71 24.14
C ALA A 307 13.73 3.04 25.53
N ASP A 308 12.82 2.08 25.67
CA ASP A 308 12.53 1.38 26.92
C ASP A 308 13.20 0.00 26.99
N LEU A 309 13.89 -0.43 25.92
CA LEU A 309 14.59 -1.71 25.87
C LEU A 309 15.81 -1.72 26.81
N PRO A 310 16.17 -2.89 27.36
CA PRO A 310 17.45 -3.09 28.04
C PRO A 310 18.67 -2.71 27.18
N GLU A 311 19.74 -2.23 27.82
CA GLU A 311 20.95 -1.75 27.13
C GLU A 311 21.67 -2.84 26.32
N ASP A 312 21.65 -4.09 26.78
CA ASP A 312 22.17 -5.25 26.08
C ASP A 312 21.37 -5.56 24.80
N VAL A 313 20.05 -5.46 24.86
CA VAL A 313 19.17 -5.61 23.69
C VAL A 313 19.40 -4.47 22.69
N GLN A 314 19.46 -3.22 23.17
CA GLN A 314 19.81 -2.08 22.34
C GLN A 314 21.16 -2.27 21.66
N SER A 315 22.16 -2.76 22.40
CA SER A 315 23.50 -3.03 21.88
C SER A 315 23.51 -4.11 20.79
N ASN A 316 22.73 -5.17 20.93
CA ASN A 316 22.61 -6.23 19.92
C ASN A 316 21.98 -5.72 18.62
N VAL A 317 20.92 -4.90 18.71
CA VAL A 317 20.31 -4.23 17.54
C VAL A 317 21.36 -3.35 16.82
N ILE A 318 22.14 -2.59 17.58
CA ILE A 318 23.19 -1.72 17.04
C ILE A 318 24.33 -2.53 16.42
N ALA A 319 24.75 -3.62 17.06
CA ALA A 319 25.78 -4.51 16.53
C ALA A 319 25.36 -5.08 15.18
N TYR A 320 24.08 -5.48 15.04
CA TYR A 320 23.52 -5.88 13.76
C TYR A 320 23.57 -4.74 12.74
N PHE A 321 23.14 -3.52 13.08
CA PHE A 321 23.19 -2.40 12.14
C PHE A 321 24.62 -2.00 11.73
N ASP A 322 25.59 -2.11 12.63
CA ASP A 322 27.00 -1.87 12.32
C ASP A 322 27.54 -2.90 11.29
N THR A 323 26.95 -4.10 11.17
CA THR A 323 27.35 -5.07 10.15
C THR A 323 27.13 -4.57 8.73
N GLY A 324 26.04 -3.82 8.45
CA GLY A 324 25.77 -3.30 7.10
C GLY A 324 26.86 -2.35 6.59
N PHE A 325 27.48 -1.61 7.51
CA PHE A 325 28.54 -0.65 7.21
C PHE A 325 29.95 -1.20 7.45
N THR A 326 30.13 -2.41 7.99
CA THR A 326 31.45 -3.04 8.22
C THR A 326 31.71 -4.28 7.36
N ALA A 327 30.72 -5.16 7.21
CA ALA A 327 30.87 -6.44 6.55
C ALA A 327 31.25 -6.28 5.08
N THR A 328 31.90 -7.29 4.50
CA THR A 328 32.26 -7.32 3.07
C THR A 328 31.04 -7.52 2.18
N THR A 329 30.07 -8.28 2.65
CA THR A 329 28.79 -8.56 1.99
C THR A 329 27.67 -8.09 2.91
N LEU A 330 26.63 -7.47 2.34
CA LEU A 330 25.49 -6.99 3.11
C LEU A 330 24.64 -8.17 3.61
N PRO A 331 24.19 -8.18 4.88
CA PRO A 331 23.24 -9.18 5.35
C PRO A 331 21.92 -9.12 4.58
N GLU A 332 21.33 -10.28 4.25
CA GLU A 332 20.15 -10.40 3.38
C GLU A 332 18.95 -9.57 3.84
N ARG A 333 18.73 -9.48 5.16
CA ARG A 333 17.60 -8.74 5.76
C ARG A 333 17.95 -7.30 6.14
N PHE A 334 19.18 -6.85 5.91
CA PHE A 334 19.68 -5.57 6.41
C PHE A 334 18.83 -4.39 5.91
N GLY A 335 18.63 -4.27 4.59
CA GLY A 335 17.92 -3.13 4.01
C GLY A 335 16.51 -2.97 4.57
N LYS A 336 15.78 -4.09 4.70
CA LYS A 336 14.44 -4.11 5.30
C LYS A 336 14.46 -3.71 6.78
N LEU A 337 15.36 -4.28 7.58
CA LEU A 337 15.43 -4.02 9.02
C LEU A 337 15.91 -2.60 9.33
N TYR A 338 16.90 -2.08 8.59
CA TYR A 338 17.40 -0.72 8.77
C TYR A 338 16.35 0.32 8.36
N ALA A 339 15.61 0.08 7.26
CA ALA A 339 14.48 0.90 6.86
C ALA A 339 13.34 0.90 7.90
N LEU A 340 13.04 -0.27 8.47
CA LEU A 340 12.07 -0.40 9.57
C LEU A 340 12.54 0.36 10.81
N ALA A 341 13.82 0.28 11.17
CA ALA A 341 14.40 1.00 12.31
C ALA A 341 14.30 2.51 12.13
N ALA A 342 14.70 3.02 10.97
CA ALA A 342 14.60 4.45 10.64
C ALA A 342 13.15 4.98 10.67
N THR A 343 12.16 4.10 10.53
CA THR A 343 10.73 4.46 10.53
C THR A 343 10.06 4.30 11.89
N ASN A 344 10.41 3.25 12.65
CA ASN A 344 9.70 2.86 13.87
C ASN A 344 10.41 3.27 15.15
N ILE A 345 11.75 3.40 15.16
CA ILE A 345 12.47 3.87 16.35
C ILE A 345 12.05 5.31 16.64
N PRO A 346 11.68 5.65 17.90
CA PRO A 346 11.38 7.02 18.28
C PRO A 346 12.50 7.99 17.89
N SER A 347 12.15 9.11 17.26
CA SER A 347 13.13 10.08 16.72
C SER A 347 14.14 10.58 17.75
N LYS A 348 13.72 10.76 19.01
CA LYS A 348 14.59 11.17 20.13
C LYS A 348 15.71 10.18 20.43
N SER A 349 15.51 8.90 20.15
CA SER A 349 16.52 7.87 20.38
C SER A 349 17.71 8.00 19.43
N TRP A 350 17.55 8.68 18.30
CA TRP A 350 18.63 8.96 17.34
C TRP A 350 19.47 10.20 17.72
N ASP A 351 18.97 11.05 18.62
CA ASP A 351 19.63 12.31 18.99
C ASP A 351 20.76 12.09 20.02
N SER A 352 20.88 10.91 20.64
CA SER A 352 21.93 10.59 21.63
C SER A 352 22.13 9.08 21.83
N GLY A 353 23.18 8.68 22.53
CA GLY A 353 23.43 7.29 22.93
C GLY A 353 23.88 6.38 21.79
N LEU A 354 23.59 5.07 21.91
CA LEU A 354 24.13 4.03 21.02
C LEU A 354 23.73 4.21 19.55
N LEU A 355 22.50 4.65 19.28
CA LEU A 355 22.02 4.94 17.92
C LEU A 355 22.72 6.15 17.30
N HIS A 356 22.94 7.20 18.07
CA HIS A 356 23.67 8.38 17.60
C HIS A 356 25.12 8.01 17.26
N ASP A 357 25.78 7.24 18.13
CA ASP A 357 27.14 6.78 17.89
C ASP A 357 27.22 5.83 16.67
N HIS A 358 26.22 4.96 16.49
CA HIS A 358 26.09 4.13 15.29
C HIS A 358 25.91 4.98 14.03
N LEU A 359 25.05 5.99 14.08
CA LEU A 359 24.79 6.87 12.96
C LEU A 359 26.08 7.60 12.54
N ASP A 360 26.84 8.14 13.50
CA ASP A 360 28.13 8.79 13.22
C ASP A 360 29.15 7.82 12.62
N ARG A 361 29.22 6.57 13.10
CA ARG A 361 30.08 5.53 12.50
C ARG A 361 29.64 5.18 11.08
N SER A 362 28.33 5.06 10.86
CA SER A 362 27.74 4.72 9.56
C SER A 362 27.99 5.82 8.53
N LEU A 363 27.76 7.09 8.90
CA LEU A 363 28.05 8.26 8.08
C LEU A 363 29.54 8.36 7.74
N SER A 364 30.42 8.10 8.71
CA SER A 364 31.88 8.10 8.47
C SER A 364 32.33 7.00 7.50
N ARG A 365 31.54 5.94 7.32
CA ARG A 365 31.86 4.80 6.46
C ARG A 365 31.15 4.82 5.11
N LEU A 366 30.05 5.56 4.97
CA LEU A 366 29.28 5.67 3.72
C LEU A 366 30.17 5.99 2.50
N PRO A 367 31.15 6.92 2.55
CA PRO A 367 32.02 7.20 1.40
C PRO A 367 32.74 5.95 0.86
N THR A 368 33.16 5.04 1.74
CA THR A 368 33.86 3.80 1.38
C THR A 368 32.92 2.73 0.78
N ARG A 369 31.61 2.95 0.85
CA ARG A 369 30.58 2.02 0.32
C ARG A 369 30.07 2.41 -1.05
N VAL A 370 30.38 3.61 -1.54
CA VAL A 370 29.93 4.13 -2.84
C VAL A 370 30.38 3.26 -4.02
N SER A 371 31.53 2.60 -3.93
CA SER A 371 32.02 1.74 -5.01
C SER A 371 31.33 0.37 -5.10
N ARG A 372 30.35 0.09 -4.23
CA ARG A 372 29.58 -1.15 -4.22
C ARG A 372 28.54 -1.20 -5.35
N PRO A 373 27.95 -2.38 -5.61
CA PRO A 373 26.75 -2.47 -6.44
C PRO A 373 25.64 -1.51 -5.98
N VAL A 374 24.80 -1.08 -6.91
CA VAL A 374 23.74 -0.10 -6.64
C VAL A 374 22.72 -0.66 -5.65
N GLU A 375 22.47 -1.97 -5.71
CA GLU A 375 21.53 -2.68 -4.84
C GLU A 375 21.98 -2.63 -3.36
N ASP A 376 23.27 -2.82 -3.10
CA ASP A 376 23.83 -2.68 -1.75
C ASP A 376 23.66 -1.25 -1.22
N LEU A 377 23.81 -0.26 -2.11
CA LEU A 377 23.68 1.15 -1.75
C LEU A 377 22.22 1.51 -1.45
N ASP A 378 21.28 0.94 -2.19
CA ASP A 378 19.85 1.10 -1.96
C ASP A 378 19.45 0.60 -0.58
N ASP A 379 19.89 -0.61 -0.21
CA ASP A 379 19.60 -1.20 1.09
C ASP A 379 20.16 -0.34 2.25
N LEU A 380 21.31 0.32 2.06
CA LEU A 380 21.84 1.27 3.04
C LEU A 380 21.02 2.57 3.09
N LEU A 381 20.71 3.16 1.93
CA LEU A 381 20.19 4.51 1.82
C LEU A 381 18.69 4.64 2.13
N VAL A 382 17.88 3.60 1.92
CA VAL A 382 16.44 3.64 2.25
C VAL A 382 16.20 4.00 3.73
N GLY A 383 17.01 3.45 4.62
CA GLY A 383 16.98 3.81 6.05
C GLY A 383 17.77 5.07 6.35
N LEU A 384 19.02 5.14 5.88
CA LEU A 384 19.94 6.21 6.26
C LEU A 384 19.45 7.61 5.86
N SER A 385 18.87 7.76 4.67
CA SER A 385 18.34 9.04 4.17
C SER A 385 17.25 9.65 5.06
N LYS A 386 16.54 8.84 5.86
CA LYS A 386 15.50 9.31 6.78
C LYS A 386 16.06 9.83 8.11
N VAL A 387 17.26 9.38 8.50
CA VAL A 387 17.82 9.64 9.84
C VAL A 387 19.16 10.35 9.83
N TYR A 388 19.85 10.49 8.68
CA TYR A 388 21.22 11.02 8.62
C TYR A 388 21.40 12.41 9.26
N LEU A 389 20.38 13.27 9.20
CA LEU A 389 20.41 14.61 9.81
C LEU A 389 20.44 14.59 11.36
N ARG A 390 20.27 13.42 11.97
CA ARG A 390 20.36 13.20 13.42
C ARG A 390 21.80 12.95 13.90
N GLY A 391 22.75 12.80 12.98
CA GLY A 391 24.16 12.63 13.30
C GLY A 391 24.83 13.93 13.76
N SER A 392 26.09 13.84 14.17
CA SER A 392 26.88 15.01 14.52
C SER A 392 27.08 15.92 13.30
N PRO A 393 26.86 17.25 13.40
CA PRO A 393 26.98 18.17 12.27
C PRO A 393 28.30 18.07 11.49
N ALA A 394 29.43 17.92 12.18
CA ALA A 394 30.75 17.78 11.54
C ALA A 394 30.89 16.43 10.79
N THR A 395 30.29 15.37 11.32
CA THR A 395 30.26 14.04 10.69
C THR A 395 29.38 14.04 9.45
N ILE A 396 28.20 14.67 9.52
CA ILE A 396 27.31 14.87 8.36
C ILE A 396 28.03 15.66 7.27
N ALA A 397 28.68 16.78 7.63
CA ALA A 397 29.43 17.61 6.68
C ALA A 397 30.49 16.80 5.92
N THR A 398 31.29 16.04 6.65
CA THR A 398 32.35 15.18 6.12
C THR A 398 31.77 14.05 5.26
N CYS A 399 30.72 13.38 5.74
CA CYS A 399 30.03 12.32 5.01
C CYS A 399 29.49 12.83 3.66
N LEU A 400 28.75 13.94 3.64
CA LEU A 400 28.19 14.48 2.39
C LEU A 400 29.31 14.87 1.41
N ARG A 401 30.33 15.59 1.87
CA ARG A 401 31.46 15.98 1.01
C ARG A 401 32.17 14.75 0.42
N ASP A 402 32.55 13.80 1.25
CA ASP A 402 33.40 12.69 0.85
C ASP A 402 32.63 11.63 0.05
N THR A 403 31.33 11.42 0.36
CA THR A 403 30.46 10.49 -0.35
C THR A 403 30.22 10.96 -1.78
N PHE A 404 29.81 12.21 -1.99
CA PHE A 404 29.52 12.74 -3.33
C PHE A 404 30.81 12.97 -4.15
N SER A 405 31.92 13.33 -3.49
CA SER A 405 33.23 13.36 -4.14
C SER A 405 33.67 11.97 -4.62
N SER A 406 33.53 10.94 -3.78
CA SER A 406 33.84 9.55 -4.15
C SER A 406 32.92 9.04 -5.27
N ALA A 407 31.63 9.38 -5.20
CA ALA A 407 30.62 9.00 -6.20
C ALA A 407 30.88 9.61 -7.58
N SER A 408 31.65 10.69 -7.68
CA SER A 408 32.00 11.29 -8.97
C SER A 408 32.75 10.35 -9.92
N SER A 409 33.33 9.26 -9.42
CA SER A 409 33.96 8.20 -10.22
C SER A 409 33.01 7.04 -10.59
N TYR A 410 31.78 7.06 -10.08
CA TYR A 410 30.76 6.01 -10.20
C TYR A 410 29.41 6.62 -10.57
N PRO A 411 29.18 7.00 -11.86
CA PRO A 411 28.04 7.80 -12.27
C PRO A 411 26.66 7.24 -11.90
N THR A 412 26.47 5.92 -11.98
CA THR A 412 25.21 5.26 -11.60
C THR A 412 24.94 5.39 -10.10
N GLN A 413 25.93 5.14 -9.25
CA GLN A 413 25.82 5.31 -7.80
C GLN A 413 25.63 6.77 -7.42
N HIS A 414 26.25 7.69 -8.18
CA HIS A 414 26.08 9.12 -8.00
C HIS A 414 24.64 9.58 -8.25
N GLU A 415 24.03 9.15 -9.36
CA GLU A 415 22.61 9.38 -9.65
C GLU A 415 21.73 8.86 -8.51
N ARG A 416 21.99 7.63 -8.07
CA ARG A 416 21.20 6.99 -7.03
C ARG A 416 21.32 7.67 -5.67
N LEU A 417 22.52 8.10 -5.28
CA LEU A 417 22.73 8.92 -4.08
C LEU A 417 21.88 10.19 -4.14
N HIS A 418 21.96 10.93 -5.25
CA HIS A 418 21.16 12.14 -5.40
C HIS A 418 19.66 11.87 -5.25
N GLN A 419 19.17 10.74 -5.77
CA GLN A 419 17.77 10.35 -5.62
C GLN A 419 17.34 10.22 -4.15
N TYR A 420 18.16 9.60 -3.30
CA TYR A 420 17.83 9.41 -1.88
C TYR A 420 17.94 10.68 -1.04
N PHE A 421 18.80 11.61 -1.42
CA PHE A 421 18.96 12.89 -0.72
C PHE A 421 18.04 14.01 -1.25
N ALA A 422 17.36 13.79 -2.38
CA ALA A 422 16.42 14.75 -2.96
C ALA A 422 15.36 15.19 -1.94
N GLY A 423 15.17 16.51 -1.80
CA GLY A 423 14.21 17.11 -0.86
C GLY A 423 14.63 17.08 0.61
N THR A 424 15.80 16.54 0.95
CA THR A 424 16.25 16.41 2.35
C THR A 424 17.57 17.12 2.65
N TRP A 425 18.19 17.76 1.67
CA TRP A 425 19.47 18.44 1.83
C TRP A 425 19.46 19.44 3.01
N PRO A 426 20.48 19.44 3.89
CA PRO A 426 20.54 20.37 5.00
C PRO A 426 20.87 21.79 4.55
N SER A 427 20.47 22.79 5.34
CA SER A 427 21.00 24.14 5.18
C SER A 427 22.42 24.24 5.73
N THR A 428 23.18 25.22 5.24
CA THR A 428 24.51 25.53 5.76
C THR A 428 24.49 25.92 7.23
N ASP A 429 23.38 26.42 7.78
CA ASP A 429 23.30 26.76 9.21
C ASP A 429 23.20 25.51 10.12
N VAL A 430 22.62 24.42 9.61
CA VAL A 430 22.40 23.18 10.37
C VAL A 430 23.67 22.33 10.43
N VAL A 431 24.47 22.35 9.36
CA VAL A 431 25.63 21.48 9.19
C VAL A 431 26.90 22.31 9.05
N GLN A 432 27.56 22.61 10.18
CA GLN A 432 28.84 23.33 10.26
C GLN A 432 29.84 22.65 11.20
N PRO A 433 31.15 22.80 10.98
CA PRO A 433 31.80 23.39 9.81
C PRO A 433 32.04 22.36 8.69
N GLY A 434 32.21 22.83 7.44
CA GLY A 434 32.78 22.03 6.34
C GLY A 434 31.78 21.45 5.33
N TYR A 435 30.50 21.81 5.42
CA TYR A 435 29.49 21.51 4.40
C TYR A 435 29.51 22.57 3.29
N ALA A 436 29.67 22.14 2.04
CA ALA A 436 29.78 23.00 0.86
C ALA A 436 28.79 22.56 -0.23
N PRO A 437 27.50 22.94 -0.12
CA PRO A 437 26.46 22.50 -1.05
C PRO A 437 26.72 22.96 -2.49
N ASP A 438 27.24 24.18 -2.71
CA ASP A 438 27.62 24.67 -4.04
C ASP A 438 28.65 23.78 -4.76
N THR A 439 29.60 23.21 -4.00
CA THR A 439 30.60 22.30 -4.56
C THR A 439 29.96 20.98 -4.96
N ILE A 440 29.11 20.41 -4.10
CA ILE A 440 28.36 19.18 -4.43
C ILE A 440 27.49 19.40 -5.66
N PHE A 441 26.80 20.53 -5.75
CA PHE A 441 25.98 20.89 -6.91
C PHE A 441 26.83 21.00 -8.19
N SER A 442 27.95 21.73 -8.14
CA SER A 442 28.82 21.93 -9.30
C SER A 442 29.46 20.62 -9.78
N ASP A 443 29.89 19.77 -8.85
CA ASP A 443 30.46 18.46 -9.16
C ASP A 443 29.41 17.54 -9.78
N ALA A 444 28.19 17.57 -9.25
CA ALA A 444 27.06 16.81 -9.78
C ALA A 444 26.70 17.21 -11.23
N ILE A 445 26.68 18.52 -11.53
CA ILE A 445 26.53 19.02 -12.91
C ILE A 445 27.65 18.48 -13.81
N ASN A 446 28.90 18.51 -13.34
CA ASN A 446 30.06 18.03 -14.11
C ASN A 446 30.06 16.51 -14.32
N VAL A 447 29.59 15.72 -13.35
CA VAL A 447 29.40 14.27 -13.51
C VAL A 447 28.31 13.99 -14.53
N GLY A 448 27.14 14.64 -14.41
CA GLY A 448 26.03 14.47 -15.35
C GLY A 448 26.40 14.87 -16.79
N ARG A 449 27.19 15.94 -16.97
CA ARG A 449 27.71 16.33 -18.30
C ARG A 449 28.69 15.31 -18.89
N ARG A 450 29.51 14.66 -18.08
CA ARG A 450 30.47 13.63 -18.53
C ARG A 450 29.81 12.28 -18.82
N SER A 451 28.75 11.97 -18.10
CA SER A 451 28.05 10.68 -18.12
C SER A 451 26.52 10.87 -18.23
N PRO A 452 26.01 11.43 -19.34
CA PRO A 452 24.60 11.76 -19.49
C PRO A 452 23.70 10.53 -19.60
N LYS A 453 24.25 9.33 -19.85
CA LYS A 453 23.49 8.09 -19.92
C LYS A 453 23.14 7.53 -18.54
N GLU A 454 24.03 7.77 -17.58
CA GLU A 454 23.89 7.31 -16.20
C GLU A 454 23.20 8.36 -15.32
N ALA A 455 23.12 9.61 -15.77
CA ALA A 455 22.36 10.67 -15.13
C ALA A 455 20.87 10.58 -15.48
N GLY A 456 20.00 10.73 -14.49
CA GLY A 456 18.55 10.61 -14.68
C GLY A 456 17.74 11.49 -13.74
N ARG A 457 16.49 11.08 -13.50
CA ARG A 457 15.51 11.84 -12.71
C ARG A 457 15.97 12.07 -11.26
N GLY A 458 16.72 11.13 -10.68
CA GLY A 458 17.21 11.24 -9.30
C GLY A 458 18.15 12.41 -9.13
N LEU A 459 19.10 12.55 -10.06
CA LEU A 459 20.03 13.68 -10.12
C LEU A 459 19.28 15.01 -10.30
N LEU A 460 18.38 15.08 -11.29
CA LEU A 460 17.62 16.30 -11.59
C LEU A 460 16.77 16.74 -10.39
N SER A 461 15.99 15.84 -9.81
CA SER A 461 15.14 16.11 -8.64
C SER A 461 15.96 16.57 -7.42
N SER A 462 17.14 15.99 -7.23
CA SER A 462 18.03 16.36 -6.13
C SER A 462 18.54 17.78 -6.26
N LEU A 463 19.08 18.13 -7.44
CA LEU A 463 19.62 19.47 -7.71
C LEU A 463 18.51 20.53 -7.75
N ASP A 464 17.34 20.19 -8.29
CA ASP A 464 16.12 20.99 -8.22
C ASP A 464 15.79 21.36 -6.78
N SER A 465 15.72 20.35 -5.91
CA SER A 465 15.37 20.55 -4.50
C SER A 465 16.37 21.43 -3.73
N MET A 466 17.65 21.44 -4.13
CA MET A 466 18.66 22.33 -3.55
C MET A 466 18.40 23.80 -3.92
N ILE A 467 17.94 24.07 -5.15
CA ILE A 467 17.58 25.41 -5.62
C ILE A 467 16.27 25.85 -4.96
N GLU A 468 15.23 25.01 -5.00
CA GLU A 468 13.91 25.32 -4.41
C GLU A 468 13.98 25.60 -2.91
N SER A 469 14.85 24.88 -2.19
CA SER A 469 15.06 25.06 -0.75
C SER A 469 16.00 26.22 -0.41
N GLY A 470 16.53 26.94 -1.40
CA GLY A 470 17.46 28.06 -1.21
C GLY A 470 18.83 27.65 -0.65
N ILE A 471 19.21 26.38 -0.78
CA ILE A 471 20.52 25.85 -0.35
C ILE A 471 21.61 26.27 -1.34
N VAL A 472 21.25 26.39 -2.62
CA VAL A 472 22.08 26.92 -3.71
C VAL A 472 21.34 28.07 -4.37
N GLY A 473 22.07 29.04 -4.92
CA GLY A 473 21.50 30.23 -5.54
C GLY A 473 20.68 29.94 -6.82
N LEU A 474 19.63 30.74 -7.04
CA LEU A 474 18.72 30.63 -8.20
C LEU A 474 19.44 30.81 -9.54
N GLU A 475 20.58 31.50 -9.58
CA GLU A 475 21.40 31.68 -10.78
C GLU A 475 21.89 30.35 -11.38
N ARG A 476 21.96 29.28 -10.58
CA ARG A 476 22.36 27.94 -11.02
C ARG A 476 21.29 27.20 -11.81
N ASP A 477 20.07 27.72 -11.85
CA ASP A 477 18.97 27.12 -12.60
C ASP A 477 19.30 26.97 -14.10
N THR A 478 20.05 27.92 -14.66
CA THR A 478 20.50 27.84 -16.06
C THR A 478 21.37 26.61 -16.31
N GLU A 479 22.31 26.30 -15.41
CA GLU A 479 23.19 25.13 -15.52
C GLU A 479 22.41 23.81 -15.38
N LEU A 480 21.41 23.79 -14.49
CA LEU A 480 20.54 22.63 -14.30
C LEU A 480 19.64 22.39 -15.52
N MET A 481 19.10 23.45 -16.13
CA MET A 481 18.31 23.36 -17.36
C MET A 481 19.14 22.84 -18.54
N GLU A 482 20.40 23.28 -18.67
CA GLU A 482 21.32 22.71 -19.66
C GLU A 482 21.57 21.21 -19.43
N LEU A 483 21.79 20.80 -18.17
CA LEU A 483 21.95 19.39 -17.85
C LEU A 483 20.68 18.58 -18.17
N ALA A 484 19.50 19.09 -17.85
CA ALA A 484 18.24 18.41 -18.16
C ALA A 484 18.04 18.21 -19.67
N CYS A 485 18.40 19.21 -20.49
CA CYS A 485 18.41 19.06 -21.94
C CYS A 485 19.43 18.00 -22.40
N LEU A 486 20.62 17.92 -21.78
CA LEU A 486 21.60 16.89 -22.09
C LEU A 486 21.12 15.48 -21.72
N ILE A 487 20.52 15.32 -20.55
CA ILE A 487 19.92 14.05 -20.10
C ILE A 487 18.79 13.67 -21.04
N TRP A 488 17.94 14.61 -21.45
CA TRP A 488 16.90 14.35 -22.45
C TRP A 488 17.48 13.78 -23.75
N GLN A 489 18.63 14.29 -24.21
CA GLN A 489 19.25 13.76 -25.43
C GLN A 489 19.72 12.31 -25.31
N ALA A 490 20.01 11.84 -24.09
CA ALA A 490 20.44 10.47 -23.83
C ALA A 490 19.28 9.55 -23.44
N HIS A 491 18.39 10.01 -22.56
CA HIS A 491 17.27 9.29 -21.98
C HIS A 491 16.07 10.25 -21.74
N PRO A 492 15.20 10.47 -22.75
CA PRO A 492 14.06 11.40 -22.65
C PRO A 492 13.13 11.14 -21.46
N VAL A 493 12.87 9.87 -21.14
CA VAL A 493 11.98 9.45 -20.04
C VAL A 493 12.42 10.01 -18.68
N GLU A 494 13.73 10.08 -18.43
CA GLU A 494 14.29 10.51 -17.15
C GLU A 494 14.21 12.04 -16.95
N ALA A 495 14.25 12.81 -18.05
CA ALA A 495 14.19 14.26 -18.02
C ALA A 495 12.76 14.82 -18.20
N GLN A 496 11.82 13.99 -18.64
CA GLN A 496 10.47 14.41 -19.03
C GLN A 496 9.72 15.11 -17.90
N GLU A 497 9.64 14.50 -16.72
CA GLU A 497 8.92 15.09 -15.58
C GLU A 497 9.49 16.48 -15.25
N PHE A 498 10.81 16.57 -15.15
CA PHE A 498 11.52 17.80 -14.83
C PHE A 498 11.27 18.92 -15.85
N LEU A 499 11.35 18.62 -17.15
CA LEU A 499 11.11 19.61 -18.21
C LEU A 499 9.64 20.02 -18.36
N THR A 500 8.72 19.29 -17.73
CA THR A 500 7.28 19.61 -17.75
C THR A 500 6.79 20.39 -16.53
N ARG A 501 7.65 20.66 -15.54
CA ARG A 501 7.27 21.39 -14.30
C ARG A 501 7.06 22.89 -14.54
N ASP A 502 6.15 23.45 -13.74
CA ASP A 502 5.74 24.86 -13.78
C ASP A 502 6.79 25.75 -13.08
N SER A 503 7.64 26.43 -13.85
CA SER A 503 8.51 27.56 -13.42
C SER A 503 9.73 27.79 -14.33
N ARG A 504 10.07 26.82 -15.17
CA ARG A 504 11.37 26.76 -15.87
C ARG A 504 11.23 27.13 -17.34
N ARG A 505 12.00 28.14 -17.77
CA ARG A 505 11.94 28.66 -19.14
C ARG A 505 13.07 28.07 -19.99
N LEU A 506 12.71 27.29 -21.00
CA LEU A 506 13.66 26.84 -22.02
C LEU A 506 13.92 27.95 -23.04
N THR A 507 15.17 28.06 -23.48
CA THR A 507 15.53 28.95 -24.60
C THR A 507 15.06 28.37 -25.94
N PRO A 508 14.80 29.20 -26.96
CA PRO A 508 14.45 28.71 -28.31
C PRO A 508 15.40 27.64 -28.86
N GLY A 509 16.70 27.76 -28.58
CA GLY A 509 17.72 26.79 -28.97
C GLY A 509 17.54 25.42 -28.32
N GLN A 510 17.30 25.39 -27.00
CA GLN A 510 17.07 24.14 -26.26
C GLN A 510 15.78 23.44 -26.73
N ILE A 511 14.71 24.20 -26.96
CA ILE A 511 13.42 23.65 -27.41
C ILE A 511 13.56 22.94 -28.76
N ALA A 512 14.30 23.56 -29.69
CA ALA A 512 14.53 23.01 -31.02
C ALA A 512 15.44 21.77 -31.02
N GLN A 513 16.21 21.51 -29.96
CA GLN A 513 17.06 20.33 -29.85
C GLN A 513 16.31 19.09 -29.35
N LEU A 514 15.22 19.25 -28.57
CA LEU A 514 14.47 18.13 -27.99
C LEU A 514 14.00 17.05 -29.00
N PRO A 515 13.57 17.39 -30.23
CA PRO A 515 13.22 16.42 -31.27
C PRO A 515 14.31 15.41 -31.64
N GLY A 516 15.58 15.78 -31.45
CA GLY A 516 16.72 14.98 -31.92
C GLY A 516 16.88 13.62 -31.24
N ALA A 517 16.30 13.46 -30.04
CA ALA A 517 16.42 12.25 -29.22
C ALA A 517 15.15 11.39 -29.18
N ILE A 518 14.13 11.75 -29.95
CA ILE A 518 12.85 11.05 -29.99
C ILE A 518 12.86 9.98 -31.07
N ASP A 519 12.49 8.76 -30.71
CA ASP A 519 12.03 7.75 -31.63
C ASP A 519 10.60 8.09 -32.10
N TRP A 520 10.50 8.55 -33.35
CA TRP A 520 9.24 8.98 -33.95
C TRP A 520 8.27 7.83 -34.26
N GLU A 521 8.75 6.59 -34.23
CA GLU A 521 7.90 5.40 -34.33
C GLU A 521 7.28 5.03 -32.95
N SER A 522 7.84 5.55 -31.84
CA SER A 522 7.31 5.36 -30.49
C SER A 522 6.30 6.44 -30.12
N SER A 523 5.03 6.06 -29.96
CA SER A 523 3.97 6.99 -29.54
C SER A 523 4.19 7.58 -28.14
N GLU A 524 4.91 6.86 -27.28
CA GLU A 524 5.19 7.27 -25.90
C GLU A 524 6.22 8.42 -25.89
N GLU A 525 7.30 8.27 -26.64
CA GLU A 525 8.35 9.31 -26.75
C GLU A 525 7.83 10.59 -27.40
N VAL A 526 7.01 10.45 -28.45
CA VAL A 526 6.32 11.59 -29.08
C VAL A 526 5.38 12.30 -28.08
N SER A 527 4.76 11.56 -27.16
CA SER A 527 3.93 12.12 -26.09
C SER A 527 4.77 12.90 -25.07
N TRP A 528 5.95 12.42 -24.71
CA TRP A 528 6.88 13.15 -23.83
C TRP A 528 7.28 14.49 -24.43
N LEU A 529 7.68 14.50 -25.71
CA LEU A 529 8.04 15.74 -26.42
C LEU A 529 6.86 16.71 -26.48
N ARG A 530 5.65 16.20 -26.74
CA ARG A 530 4.42 17.00 -26.72
C ARG A 530 4.20 17.65 -25.36
N GLY A 531 4.41 16.92 -24.27
CA GLY A 531 4.30 17.43 -22.91
C GLY A 531 5.30 18.57 -22.65
N ALA A 532 6.58 18.34 -22.94
CA ALA A 532 7.65 19.32 -22.73
C ALA A 532 7.40 20.60 -23.55
N TRP A 533 7.08 20.48 -24.83
CA TRP A 533 6.77 21.62 -25.69
C TRP A 533 5.46 22.32 -25.29
N GLY A 534 4.40 21.57 -25.02
CA GLY A 534 3.10 22.12 -24.63
C GLY A 534 3.20 23.00 -23.39
N LYS A 535 4.01 22.59 -22.40
CA LYS A 535 4.27 23.41 -21.22
C LYS A 535 5.12 24.64 -21.55
N THR A 536 6.18 24.48 -22.32
CA THR A 536 7.12 25.57 -22.61
C THR A 536 6.47 26.72 -23.39
N VAL A 537 5.55 26.41 -24.30
CA VAL A 537 4.88 27.40 -25.16
C VAL A 537 4.17 28.49 -24.37
N SER A 538 3.61 28.19 -23.18
CA SER A 538 2.89 29.21 -22.38
C SER A 538 3.80 30.35 -21.92
N GLU A 539 5.10 30.06 -21.76
CA GLU A 539 6.09 31.00 -21.24
C GLU A 539 6.82 31.79 -22.33
N LEU A 540 6.65 31.41 -23.61
CA LEU A 540 7.31 32.08 -24.73
C LEU A 540 6.53 33.29 -25.22
N ASP A 541 7.23 34.39 -25.48
CA ASP A 541 6.68 35.53 -26.21
C ASP A 541 6.62 35.27 -27.74
N THR A 542 6.00 36.18 -28.50
CA THR A 542 5.87 36.03 -29.96
C THR A 542 7.22 35.94 -30.67
N SER A 543 8.23 36.70 -30.24
CA SER A 543 9.57 36.70 -30.85
C SER A 543 10.27 35.36 -30.62
N GLU A 544 10.16 34.80 -29.42
CA GLU A 544 10.72 33.50 -29.08
C GLU A 544 9.99 32.35 -29.78
N ARG A 545 8.67 32.43 -29.93
CA ARG A 545 7.90 31.47 -30.74
C ARG A 545 8.34 31.48 -32.20
N THR A 546 8.58 32.67 -32.76
CA THR A 546 9.12 32.82 -34.12
C THR A 546 10.52 32.26 -34.22
N ALA A 547 11.43 32.62 -33.31
CA ALA A 547 12.80 32.10 -33.30
C ALA A 547 12.83 30.57 -33.18
N THR A 548 12.03 30.00 -32.28
CA THR A 548 11.92 28.55 -32.10
C THR A 548 11.36 27.87 -33.35
N THR A 549 10.34 28.46 -33.98
CA THR A 549 9.77 27.95 -35.23
C THR A 549 10.83 27.92 -36.35
N LEU A 550 11.64 28.97 -36.47
CA LEU A 550 12.73 29.02 -37.46
C LEU A 550 13.79 27.95 -37.18
N LEU A 551 14.15 27.73 -35.92
CA LEU A 551 15.11 26.70 -35.53
C LEU A 551 14.56 25.29 -35.81
N VAL A 552 13.30 25.01 -35.48
CA VAL A 552 12.66 23.72 -35.79
C VAL A 552 12.58 23.49 -37.29
N LEU A 553 12.32 24.53 -38.09
CA LEU A 553 12.33 24.44 -39.56
C LEU A 553 13.72 24.10 -40.11
N ALA A 554 14.76 24.69 -39.53
CA ALA A 554 16.15 24.49 -39.95
C ALA A 554 16.64 23.04 -39.76
N LEU A 555 15.97 22.25 -38.91
CA LEU A 555 16.28 20.83 -38.73
C LEU A 555 15.94 19.96 -39.96
N GLY A 556 15.15 20.47 -40.90
CA GLY A 556 14.66 19.67 -42.02
C GLY A 556 13.45 18.79 -41.65
N PRO A 557 13.04 17.85 -42.52
CA PRO A 557 11.94 16.93 -42.25
C PRO A 557 12.33 15.91 -41.17
N ILE A 558 11.76 16.06 -39.97
CA ILE A 558 11.90 15.14 -38.84
C ILE A 558 10.54 14.53 -38.51
N GLY A 559 10.47 13.20 -38.47
CA GLY A 559 9.29 12.44 -38.12
C GLY A 559 9.38 10.97 -38.53
N SER A 560 8.27 10.25 -38.41
CA SER A 560 8.16 8.85 -38.84
C SER A 560 8.26 8.70 -40.36
N ALA A 561 8.44 7.47 -40.84
CA ALA A 561 8.47 7.20 -42.28
C ALA A 561 7.17 7.62 -43.01
N GLN A 562 6.02 7.58 -42.31
CA GLN A 562 4.71 7.98 -42.85
C GLN A 562 4.44 9.48 -42.68
N LEU A 563 5.07 10.14 -41.72
CA LEU A 563 4.90 11.57 -41.42
C LEU A 563 6.27 12.28 -41.32
N PRO A 564 6.94 12.58 -42.44
CA PRO A 564 8.27 13.21 -42.43
C PRO A 564 8.33 14.60 -41.78
N ASP A 565 7.19 15.27 -41.59
CA ASP A 565 7.05 16.60 -40.98
C ASP A 565 6.37 16.55 -39.60
N GLN A 566 6.42 15.40 -38.92
CA GLN A 566 5.74 15.19 -37.64
C GLN A 566 6.24 16.12 -36.55
N ALA A 567 7.54 16.42 -36.48
CA ALA A 567 8.10 17.34 -35.48
C ALA A 567 7.57 18.77 -35.63
N LEU A 568 7.59 19.29 -36.87
CA LEU A 568 7.06 20.62 -37.18
C LEU A 568 5.54 20.68 -36.93
N SER A 569 4.81 19.63 -37.32
CA SER A 569 3.38 19.51 -37.07
C SER A 569 3.06 19.50 -35.57
N LEU A 570 3.85 18.76 -34.78
CA LEU A 570 3.69 18.68 -33.33
C LEU A 570 3.97 20.03 -32.67
N TRP A 571 5.04 20.72 -33.06
CA TRP A 571 5.37 22.06 -32.57
C TRP A 571 4.23 23.06 -32.82
N ILE A 572 3.71 23.07 -34.05
CA ILE A 572 2.60 23.92 -34.44
C ILE A 572 1.34 23.61 -33.63
N ASN A 573 1.05 22.33 -33.37
CA ASN A 573 -0.06 21.93 -32.51
C ASN A 573 0.12 22.40 -31.06
N CYS A 574 1.35 22.35 -30.53
CA CYS A 574 1.65 22.86 -29.18
C CYS A 574 1.47 24.37 -29.05
N LEU A 575 1.73 25.15 -30.12
CA LEU A 575 1.54 26.61 -30.13
C LEU A 575 0.06 27.03 -29.95
N GLY A 576 -0.88 26.17 -30.36
CA GLY A 576 -2.32 26.41 -30.24
C GLY A 576 -2.78 27.71 -30.91
N ASN A 577 -3.91 28.25 -30.43
CA ASN A 577 -4.56 29.43 -31.02
C ASN A 577 -3.70 30.71 -30.94
N GLY A 578 -2.80 30.80 -29.96
CA GLY A 578 -1.89 31.93 -29.80
C GLY A 578 -0.64 31.90 -30.69
N GLY A 579 -0.45 30.82 -31.47
CA GLY A 579 0.72 30.59 -32.30
C GLY A 579 0.74 31.31 -33.64
N TYR A 580 -0.44 31.64 -34.18
CA TYR A 580 -0.58 32.04 -35.58
C TYR A 580 0.31 33.21 -35.99
N GLN A 581 0.39 34.26 -35.17
CA GLN A 581 1.25 35.41 -35.46
C GLN A 581 2.74 35.04 -35.52
N GLY A 582 3.21 34.16 -34.63
CA GLY A 582 4.59 33.71 -34.63
C GLY A 582 4.94 32.88 -35.87
N LEU A 583 3.98 32.06 -36.35
CA LEU A 583 4.11 31.28 -37.59
C LEU A 583 4.13 32.18 -38.83
N VAL A 584 3.26 33.20 -38.88
CA VAL A 584 3.25 34.21 -39.96
C VAL A 584 4.60 34.93 -40.04
N GLN A 585 5.13 35.38 -38.89
CA GLN A 585 6.43 36.04 -38.83
C GLN A 585 7.56 35.10 -39.27
N ALA A 586 7.53 33.83 -38.86
CA ALA A 586 8.52 32.84 -39.29
C ALA A 586 8.48 32.58 -40.80
N LEU A 587 7.29 32.59 -41.41
CA LEU A 587 7.14 32.34 -42.85
C LEU A 587 7.75 33.47 -43.71
N ILE A 588 7.65 34.71 -43.26
CA ILE A 588 8.17 35.88 -43.98
C ILE A 588 9.60 36.26 -43.58
N ALA A 589 10.13 35.71 -42.47
CA ALA A 589 11.48 35.96 -41.98
C ALA A 589 12.54 35.65 -43.04
N THR A 590 13.60 36.45 -43.12
CA THR A 590 14.68 36.28 -44.11
C THR A 590 15.49 35.01 -43.93
N GLU A 591 15.53 34.50 -42.71
CA GLU A 591 16.31 33.37 -42.22
C GLU A 591 15.71 32.02 -42.65
N ALA A 592 14.43 31.99 -43.02
CA ALA A 592 13.76 30.76 -43.47
C ALA A 592 14.16 30.40 -44.90
N SER A 593 14.60 29.14 -45.11
CA SER A 593 14.86 28.57 -46.43
C SER A 593 13.56 28.41 -47.23
N ASP A 594 13.65 28.37 -48.56
CA ASP A 594 12.46 28.19 -49.43
C ASP A 594 11.73 26.87 -49.12
N ASP A 595 12.46 25.76 -48.98
CA ASP A 595 11.87 24.48 -48.59
C ASP A 595 11.16 24.55 -47.22
N GLY A 596 11.81 25.17 -46.22
CA GLY A 596 11.24 25.35 -44.89
C GLY A 596 9.96 26.19 -44.91
N ARG A 597 9.95 27.29 -45.66
CA ARG A 597 8.75 28.12 -45.87
C ARG A 597 7.63 27.34 -46.54
N ARG A 598 7.95 26.55 -47.57
CA ARG A 598 6.97 25.71 -48.29
C ARG A 598 6.32 24.70 -47.36
N ARG A 599 7.11 24.04 -46.49
CA ARG A 599 6.61 23.09 -45.47
C ARG A 599 5.75 23.81 -44.43
N LEU A 600 6.21 24.94 -43.91
CA LEU A 600 5.48 25.76 -42.96
C LEU A 600 4.13 26.24 -43.53
N TRP A 601 4.11 26.74 -44.78
CA TRP A 601 2.90 27.18 -45.46
C TRP A 601 1.81 26.08 -45.49
N ARG A 602 2.17 24.85 -45.86
CA ARG A 602 1.23 23.72 -45.91
C ARG A 602 0.60 23.42 -44.55
N LEU A 603 1.37 23.54 -43.48
CA LEU A 603 0.88 23.30 -42.12
C LEU A 603 0.05 24.48 -41.60
N VAL A 604 0.45 25.72 -41.88
CA VAL A 604 -0.33 26.93 -41.54
C VAL A 604 -1.69 26.92 -42.25
N ALA A 605 -1.73 26.53 -43.52
CA ALA A 605 -2.97 26.44 -44.30
C ALA A 605 -3.93 25.35 -43.79
N SER A 606 -3.41 24.34 -43.08
CA SER A 606 -4.17 23.18 -42.58
C SER A 606 -4.38 23.16 -41.05
N LEU A 607 -4.07 24.28 -40.38
CA LEU A 607 -4.29 24.49 -38.94
C LEU A 607 -5.74 24.21 -38.50
N ASN A 608 -5.90 23.84 -37.22
CA ASN A 608 -7.21 23.70 -36.58
C ASN A 608 -7.21 24.43 -35.21
N PRO A 609 -8.00 25.50 -35.02
CA PRO A 609 -8.94 26.08 -35.96
C PRO A 609 -8.25 26.68 -37.20
N ALA A 610 -8.88 26.53 -38.35
CA ALA A 610 -8.34 27.02 -39.61
C ALA A 610 -8.30 28.56 -39.60
N PRO A 611 -7.18 29.19 -40.03
CA PRO A 611 -7.14 30.62 -40.24
C PRO A 611 -8.22 31.06 -41.23
N THR A 612 -8.67 32.29 -41.08
CA THR A 612 -9.70 32.84 -41.97
C THR A 612 -9.14 32.90 -43.40
N PRO A 613 -10.01 32.77 -44.43
CA PRO A 613 -9.57 32.88 -45.81
C PRO A 613 -8.81 34.19 -46.08
N THR A 614 -9.26 35.30 -45.49
CA THR A 614 -8.63 36.62 -45.60
C THR A 614 -7.20 36.62 -45.04
N GLU A 615 -6.98 36.04 -43.85
CA GLU A 615 -5.64 35.95 -43.25
C GLU A 615 -4.67 35.10 -44.11
N LEU A 616 -5.14 33.99 -44.68
CA LEU A 616 -4.33 33.15 -45.57
C LEU A 616 -4.01 33.85 -46.90
N ILE A 617 -4.96 34.61 -47.45
CA ILE A 617 -4.75 35.41 -48.66
C ILE A 617 -3.74 36.53 -48.40
N ASP A 618 -3.90 37.27 -47.30
CA ASP A 618 -2.99 38.34 -46.87
C ASP A 618 -1.57 37.81 -46.62
N LEU A 619 -1.44 36.59 -46.10
CA LEU A 619 -0.15 35.92 -45.96
C LEU A 619 0.42 35.52 -47.33
N GLY A 620 -0.40 34.90 -48.18
CA GLY A 620 -0.01 34.45 -49.50
C GLY A 620 0.52 35.58 -50.39
N ILE A 621 -0.17 36.72 -50.43
CA ILE A 621 0.26 37.88 -51.23
C ILE A 621 1.54 38.56 -50.72
N ARG A 622 1.93 38.33 -49.46
CA ARG A 622 3.26 38.75 -48.95
C ARG A 622 4.38 37.80 -49.37
N VAL A 623 4.06 36.53 -49.58
CA VAL A 623 5.03 35.47 -49.94
C VAL A 623 5.25 35.39 -51.46
N LEU A 624 4.21 35.56 -52.28
CA LEU A 624 4.31 35.47 -53.75
C LEU A 624 5.37 36.38 -54.40
N PRO A 625 5.61 37.62 -53.91
CA PRO A 625 6.64 38.50 -54.45
C PRO A 625 8.08 38.11 -54.09
N MET A 626 8.28 37.15 -53.18
CA MET A 626 9.60 36.82 -52.64
C MET A 626 10.46 36.07 -53.66
N ALA A 627 11.37 36.79 -54.33
CA ALA A 627 12.25 36.22 -55.35
C ALA A 627 13.14 35.06 -54.84
N ALA A 628 13.47 35.05 -53.55
CA ALA A 628 14.27 34.00 -52.90
C ALA A 628 13.47 32.74 -52.52
N ALA A 629 12.16 32.71 -52.77
CA ALA A 629 11.28 31.60 -52.38
C ALA A 629 10.35 31.08 -53.51
N PRO A 630 10.92 30.67 -54.68
CA PRO A 630 10.13 30.23 -55.84
C PRO A 630 9.26 29.00 -55.58
N GLU A 631 9.71 28.02 -54.79
CA GLU A 631 8.92 26.81 -54.51
C GLU A 631 7.75 27.10 -53.57
N THR A 632 7.98 27.95 -52.56
CA THR A 632 6.91 28.42 -51.67
C THR A 632 5.89 29.23 -52.45
N ALA A 633 6.33 30.15 -53.32
CA ALA A 633 5.45 30.94 -54.15
C ALA A 633 4.58 30.07 -55.08
N ALA A 634 5.15 29.00 -55.64
CA ALA A 634 4.39 28.02 -56.44
C ALA A 634 3.34 27.27 -55.59
N ALA A 635 3.69 26.84 -54.38
CA ALA A 635 2.76 26.17 -53.47
C ALA A 635 1.59 27.08 -53.06
N VAL A 636 1.89 28.31 -52.62
CA VAL A 636 0.87 29.34 -52.30
C VAL A 636 -0.05 29.55 -53.50
N ASN A 637 0.52 29.74 -54.69
CA ASN A 637 -0.25 29.99 -55.91
C ASN A 637 -1.23 28.84 -56.25
N ASN A 638 -0.84 27.59 -56.00
CA ASN A 638 -1.71 26.44 -56.22
C ASN A 638 -2.88 26.38 -55.21
N ASP A 639 -2.65 26.78 -53.97
CA ASP A 639 -3.67 26.73 -52.91
C ASP A 639 -4.64 27.92 -52.95
N LEU A 640 -4.23 29.04 -53.54
CA LEU A 640 -5.00 30.30 -53.55
C LEU A 640 -6.42 30.16 -54.12
N GLU A 641 -6.63 29.36 -55.17
CA GLU A 641 -7.96 29.16 -55.76
C GLU A 641 -8.93 28.53 -54.75
N SER A 642 -8.46 27.50 -54.04
CA SER A 642 -9.22 26.82 -52.99
C SER A 642 -9.53 27.76 -51.82
N ILE A 643 -8.55 28.57 -51.39
CA ILE A 643 -8.72 29.55 -50.30
C ILE A 643 -9.72 30.65 -50.70
N CYS A 644 -9.61 31.19 -51.92
CA CYS A 644 -10.51 32.22 -52.44
C CYS A 644 -11.97 31.74 -52.53
N ASN A 645 -12.20 30.47 -52.88
CA ASN A 645 -13.54 29.88 -52.95
C ASN A 645 -14.23 29.77 -51.58
N ARG A 646 -13.49 29.88 -50.47
CA ARG A 646 -14.04 29.89 -49.10
C ARG A 646 -14.60 31.25 -48.68
N LEU A 647 -14.41 32.32 -49.45
CA LEU A 647 -14.94 33.64 -49.15
C LEU A 647 -16.47 33.68 -49.32
N GLY A 648 -17.19 33.91 -48.23
CA GLY A 648 -18.66 33.82 -48.21
C GLY A 648 -19.38 35.09 -48.66
N ASP A 649 -18.80 36.27 -48.47
CA ASP A 649 -19.45 37.55 -48.71
C ASP A 649 -18.86 38.31 -49.91
N GLN A 650 -19.73 39.09 -50.59
CA GLN A 650 -19.36 39.78 -51.83
C GLN A 650 -18.37 40.94 -51.61
N GLU A 651 -18.35 41.53 -50.41
CA GLU A 651 -17.45 42.62 -50.05
C GLU A 651 -16.01 42.11 -49.91
N SER A 652 -15.79 41.03 -49.16
CA SER A 652 -14.51 40.34 -49.03
C SER A 652 -14.01 39.80 -50.36
N ARG A 653 -14.89 39.29 -51.22
CA ARG A 653 -14.53 38.84 -52.59
C ARG A 653 -14.03 40.01 -53.44
N LEU A 654 -14.73 41.15 -53.43
CA LEU A 654 -14.31 42.33 -54.17
C LEU A 654 -13.02 42.96 -53.58
N GLY A 655 -12.88 42.98 -52.26
CA GLY A 655 -11.66 43.44 -51.56
C GLY A 655 -10.45 42.58 -51.92
N THR A 656 -10.62 41.26 -51.86
CA THR A 656 -9.61 40.28 -52.28
C THR A 656 -9.22 40.46 -53.75
N ALA A 657 -10.20 40.62 -54.65
CA ALA A 657 -9.91 40.83 -56.07
C ALA A 657 -9.02 42.05 -56.32
N LYS A 658 -9.25 43.15 -55.59
CA LYS A 658 -8.40 44.35 -55.66
C LYS A 658 -6.99 44.08 -55.12
N LEU A 659 -6.89 43.34 -54.01
CA LEU A 659 -5.61 42.97 -53.39
C LEU A 659 -4.75 42.09 -54.30
N LEU A 660 -5.36 41.08 -54.93
CA LEU A 660 -4.67 40.20 -55.89
C LEU A 660 -4.13 40.99 -57.08
N LEU A 661 -4.94 41.90 -57.65
CA LEU A 661 -4.50 42.77 -58.76
C LEU A 661 -3.37 43.72 -58.35
N ALA A 662 -3.41 44.27 -57.13
CA ALA A 662 -2.35 45.13 -56.61
C ALA A 662 -1.02 44.39 -56.39
N THR A 663 -1.06 43.06 -56.24
CA THR A 663 0.13 42.22 -56.01
C THR A 663 0.83 41.80 -57.31
N ILE A 664 0.11 41.76 -58.45
CA ILE A 664 0.64 41.35 -59.76
C ILE A 664 1.99 41.97 -60.12
N PRO A 665 2.20 43.30 -60.00
CA PRO A 665 3.45 43.91 -60.44
C PRO A 665 4.67 43.49 -59.63
N SER A 666 4.45 43.06 -58.38
CA SER A 666 5.52 42.65 -57.46
C SER A 666 5.94 41.19 -57.66
N CYS A 667 5.18 40.39 -58.39
CA CYS A 667 5.50 39.00 -58.69
C CYS A 667 6.47 38.91 -59.87
N SER A 668 7.43 37.99 -59.84
CA SER A 668 8.37 37.77 -60.96
C SER A 668 7.89 36.72 -61.97
N SER A 669 7.03 35.78 -61.55
CA SER A 669 6.54 34.68 -62.39
C SER A 669 5.27 35.03 -63.17
N VAL A 670 5.32 34.92 -64.50
CA VAL A 670 4.14 35.12 -65.38
C VAL A 670 3.01 34.15 -65.03
N THR A 671 3.32 32.90 -64.66
CA THR A 671 2.30 31.91 -64.25
C THR A 671 1.53 32.37 -63.02
N ILE A 672 2.22 32.94 -62.03
CA ILE A 672 1.59 33.50 -60.82
C ILE A 672 0.74 34.71 -61.20
N LYS A 673 1.28 35.65 -61.99
CA LYS A 673 0.54 36.84 -62.46
C LYS A 673 -0.77 36.47 -63.17
N THR A 674 -0.72 35.50 -64.10
CA THR A 674 -1.89 35.02 -64.84
C THR A 674 -2.93 34.40 -63.92
N ASN A 675 -2.48 33.62 -62.92
CA ASN A 675 -3.40 33.03 -61.95
C ASN A 675 -4.06 34.09 -61.07
N LEU A 676 -3.30 35.06 -60.56
CA LEU A 676 -3.83 36.19 -59.77
C LEU A 676 -4.88 36.99 -60.55
N ALA A 677 -4.62 37.31 -61.83
CA ALA A 677 -5.56 38.02 -62.68
C ALA A 677 -6.85 37.21 -62.93
N ARG A 678 -6.73 35.90 -63.19
CA ARG A 678 -7.86 34.98 -63.34
C ARG A 678 -8.72 34.92 -62.08
N LEU A 679 -8.10 34.75 -60.91
CA LEU A 679 -8.80 34.69 -59.62
C LEU A 679 -9.46 36.02 -59.28
N ALA A 680 -8.78 37.15 -59.51
CA ALA A 680 -9.36 38.47 -59.29
C ALA A 680 -10.63 38.70 -60.13
N PHE A 681 -10.64 38.26 -61.40
CA PHE A 681 -11.83 38.33 -62.25
C PHE A 681 -12.98 37.47 -61.70
N GLY A 682 -12.70 36.23 -61.28
CA GLY A 682 -13.69 35.31 -60.70
C GLY A 682 -14.29 35.77 -59.37
N LEU A 683 -13.57 36.60 -58.61
CA LEU A 683 -14.03 37.13 -57.33
C LEU A 683 -14.77 38.48 -57.44
N GLY A 684 -14.22 39.43 -58.19
CA GLY A 684 -14.67 40.82 -58.20
C GLY A 684 -15.33 41.30 -59.49
N THR A 685 -15.37 40.48 -60.56
CA THR A 685 -15.75 40.88 -61.92
C THR A 685 -14.97 42.13 -62.41
N HIS A 686 -15.42 42.81 -63.47
CA HIS A 686 -14.76 44.02 -63.99
C HIS A 686 -14.67 45.19 -63.00
N ALA A 687 -15.46 45.19 -61.92
CA ALA A 687 -15.48 46.28 -60.94
C ALA A 687 -14.15 46.42 -60.18
N ALA A 688 -13.38 45.34 -60.01
CA ALA A 688 -12.10 45.36 -59.31
C ALA A 688 -11.03 46.21 -60.03
N LEU A 689 -11.10 46.33 -61.36
CA LEU A 689 -10.13 47.08 -62.19
C LEU A 689 -10.12 48.59 -61.89
N SER A 690 -11.21 49.13 -61.32
CA SER A 690 -11.32 50.55 -60.96
C SER A 690 -10.32 50.99 -59.88
N ALA A 691 -9.83 50.04 -59.06
CA ALA A 691 -8.93 50.31 -57.94
C ALA A 691 -7.46 49.93 -58.22
N VAL A 692 -7.14 49.53 -59.45
CA VAL A 692 -5.75 49.22 -59.84
C VAL A 692 -4.99 50.52 -60.09
N ASP A 693 -3.78 50.59 -59.53
CA ASP A 693 -2.82 51.69 -59.71
C ASP A 693 -1.98 51.46 -60.96
N GLU A 694 -2.31 52.19 -62.03
CA GLU A 694 -1.64 52.09 -63.32
C GLU A 694 -0.15 52.49 -63.31
N SER A 695 0.33 53.24 -62.30
CA SER A 695 1.73 53.69 -62.24
C SER A 695 2.73 52.58 -61.89
N LYS A 696 2.24 51.44 -61.40
CA LYS A 696 3.08 50.32 -60.94
C LYS A 696 3.12 49.14 -61.92
N LEU A 697 2.32 49.17 -62.98
CA LEU A 697 2.22 48.08 -63.95
C LEU A 697 3.33 48.14 -64.99
N SER A 698 3.80 46.99 -65.47
CA SER A 698 4.53 46.90 -66.74
C SER A 698 3.59 46.57 -67.91
N ASP A 699 4.07 46.71 -69.13
CA ASP A 699 3.36 46.25 -70.34
C ASP A 699 2.90 44.79 -70.22
N ASP A 700 3.77 43.92 -69.69
CA ASP A 700 3.47 42.51 -69.46
C ASP A 700 2.34 42.32 -68.44
N ASP A 701 2.29 43.14 -67.38
CA ASP A 701 1.22 43.08 -66.37
C ASP A 701 -0.13 43.50 -66.96
N VAL A 702 -0.13 44.55 -67.78
CA VAL A 702 -1.34 45.04 -68.49
C VAL A 702 -1.85 43.97 -69.46
N GLN A 703 -0.95 43.27 -70.15
CA GLN A 703 -1.31 42.18 -71.05
C GLN A 703 -1.92 41.00 -70.29
N VAL A 704 -1.30 40.58 -69.18
CA VAL A 704 -1.83 39.50 -68.31
C VAL A 704 -3.22 39.83 -67.77
N ILE A 705 -3.45 41.07 -67.32
CA ILE A 705 -4.78 41.51 -66.85
C ILE A 705 -5.78 41.54 -68.01
N ALA A 706 -5.38 42.00 -69.19
CA ALA A 706 -6.25 42.06 -70.36
C ALA A 706 -6.70 40.67 -70.84
N ASP A 707 -5.79 39.69 -70.80
CA ASP A 707 -6.07 38.31 -71.20
C ASP A 707 -7.04 37.62 -70.24
N ALA A 708 -6.97 37.91 -68.93
CA ALA A 708 -7.87 37.34 -67.93
C ALA A 708 -9.27 38.00 -67.91
N PHE A 709 -9.36 39.32 -68.06
CA PHE A 709 -10.63 40.06 -67.95
C PHE A 709 -11.38 40.20 -69.29
N GLY A 710 -10.73 40.02 -70.44
CA GLY A 710 -11.36 40.14 -71.75
C GLY A 710 -11.87 41.56 -72.07
N LYS A 711 -12.91 41.69 -72.90
CA LYS A 711 -13.41 43.01 -73.35
C LYS A 711 -14.41 43.61 -72.35
N GLY A 712 -14.10 44.79 -71.79
CA GLY A 712 -15.02 45.50 -70.89
C GLY A 712 -14.66 46.97 -70.67
N ARG A 713 -15.64 47.79 -70.29
CA ARG A 713 -15.50 49.26 -70.13
C ARG A 713 -14.42 49.65 -69.13
N GLU A 714 -14.31 48.94 -68.00
CA GLU A 714 -13.32 49.23 -66.96
C GLU A 714 -11.89 48.84 -67.40
N LEU A 715 -11.72 47.81 -68.24
CA LEU A 715 -10.41 47.49 -68.82
C LEU A 715 -9.97 48.56 -69.83
N THR A 716 -10.89 49.06 -70.67
CA THR A 716 -10.60 50.16 -71.61
C THR A 716 -10.16 51.43 -70.87
N LYS A 717 -10.79 51.71 -69.71
CA LYS A 717 -10.38 52.81 -68.84
C LYS A 717 -8.98 52.57 -68.25
N LEU A 718 -8.69 51.38 -67.74
CA LEU A 718 -7.35 51.04 -67.21
C LEU A 718 -6.26 51.20 -68.28
N LYS A 719 -6.46 50.66 -69.50
CA LYS A 719 -5.54 50.81 -70.63
C LYS A 719 -5.34 52.27 -71.02
N SER A 720 -6.42 53.05 -71.09
CA SER A 720 -6.32 54.48 -71.40
C SER A 720 -5.60 55.29 -70.31
N ARG A 721 -5.72 54.89 -69.03
CA ARG A 721 -4.96 55.51 -67.92
C ARG A 721 -3.48 55.15 -67.99
N PHE A 722 -3.15 53.90 -68.27
CA PHE A 722 -1.78 53.41 -68.46
C PHE A 722 -1.08 54.09 -69.65
N GLU A 723 -1.71 54.08 -70.84
CA GLU A 723 -1.18 54.73 -72.06
C GLU A 723 -0.99 56.25 -71.91
N LYS A 724 -1.74 56.90 -71.00
CA LYS A 724 -1.57 58.32 -70.69
C LYS A 724 -0.36 58.57 -69.80
N LEU A 725 -0.03 57.62 -68.91
CA LEU A 725 1.13 57.66 -68.02
C LEU A 725 2.43 57.37 -68.76
N GLU A 726 2.45 56.47 -69.73
CA GLU A 726 3.66 56.23 -70.55
C GLU A 726 4.02 57.40 -71.48
N ARG A 727 3.03 58.27 -71.76
CA ARG A 727 3.19 59.45 -72.63
C ARG A 727 3.50 60.73 -71.86
N SER A 728 3.48 60.69 -70.53
CA SER A 728 3.82 61.78 -69.61
C SER A 728 5.15 61.51 -68.93
#